data_AF-A0A845JTC2-F1
#
_entry.id   AF-A0A845JTC2-F1
#
_cell.length_a   1.000
_cell.length_b   1.000
_cell.length_c   1.000
_cell.angle_alpha   90.00
_cell.angle_beta   90.00
_cell.angle_gamma   90.00
#
_symmetry.space_group_name_H-M   'P 1'
#
loop_
_entity.id
_entity.type
_entity.pdbx_description
1 polymer ?
#
loop_
_entity_poly.entity_id
_entity_poly.type
_entity_poly.pdbx_seq_one_letter_code
_entity_poly.pdbx_strand_id
1 'polypeptide(L)'
;MFTLKKGLTVLLIFLMGVCSVYAQEKDWIFWQQKFFQENIDKASNPEEAHFWRTREPHVKQVQVTATLPDYPWVEVSGYRNRSSERCITCHDGISPTSESHPLEFGCTVCHGGEPESINKDQAHATLIFDPKAGTGKRNPSSLSVVEQSCGQLYCHAGHASEDRNHIQRSNKSMMNTLAGMISGLRYQWAGQNKKTARYATKEISDQDGKVPHEWGALNKLEKLPYFSILDIPESEKNSLQPVSKHPSDRLLRQKCFQCHIDSPPPPGQYRSQGCAACHFTYSKTGLYEGDDPTISKTQPGHAKRHKIEALPKREMCVQCHQGFSIQPLGNEPSPVKEIFSTPGDGEEEPELENSPPLETEKFPSETPAEKMVSNQIEGDQKQVNEEFKPDPPTRKEPVANKPEKEEKISAGAKELSLFAGKGNARIDIHTARGMDCIDCHTQRDIMGDGNLYSKQHQAVEIRCETCHGDDNSYPMISKVTDSKDAVIRLSKHYQGTPNSVGDWMAVSERKRRLSNVKVQDGKMVVVGKKSGRVYDIPLVRDKQAHFIPQHRSRLECTACHSQWVVKCEGCHTTMKIGQVELNLEEKIPIKIQQPALMIGPRGKVTPMLEQPERHFSLLDEKGNPVPALGSEGKYRGKYKKWQFTNPHGSSGSNLAYSLNPHSTGTQVRSCESCHLSPETLGLGKGDLKIGANNSGKNDLLIPLNRSDKQVQASAFDPQAKVSMRGEILAGSHQVNARPFNQKEITRILRVGNCIPCHDQYGDPIYKDINKSYAFERTLEHRQLRKQILNSRLTQP
;
A
#
# COMPACT_ATOMS: atom_id res chain seq x y z
N MET A 1 0.62 -45.77 55.48
CA MET A 1 0.01 -44.68 54.68
C MET A 1 0.81 -44.33 53.41
N PHE A 2 2.15 -44.21 53.43
CA PHE A 2 2.93 -43.76 52.26
C PHE A 2 3.05 -44.76 51.09
N THR A 3 2.96 -46.08 51.33
CA THR A 3 3.09 -47.12 50.29
C THR A 3 1.91 -47.13 49.30
N LEU A 4 0.69 -47.01 49.80
CA LEU A 4 -0.53 -47.04 48.97
C LEU A 4 -0.55 -45.96 47.87
N LYS A 5 -0.07 -44.74 48.18
CA LYS A 5 -0.03 -43.65 47.20
C LYS A 5 0.86 -43.96 45.99
N LYS A 6 2.05 -44.54 46.19
CA LYS A 6 2.93 -44.92 45.07
C LYS A 6 2.31 -46.00 44.19
N GLY A 7 1.67 -47.01 44.79
CA GLY A 7 0.92 -48.03 44.05
C GLY A 7 -0.20 -47.43 43.19
N LEU A 8 -1.00 -46.53 43.77
CA LEU A 8 -2.09 -45.87 43.04
C LEU A 8 -1.59 -44.96 41.90
N THR A 9 -0.49 -44.22 42.10
CA THR A 9 0.11 -43.39 41.04
C THR A 9 0.69 -44.23 39.91
N VAL A 10 1.38 -45.34 40.21
CA VAL A 10 1.87 -46.26 39.17
C VAL A 10 0.71 -46.93 38.43
N LEU A 11 -0.35 -47.35 39.13
CA LEU A 11 -1.55 -47.90 38.50
C LEU A 11 -2.25 -46.88 37.59
N LEU A 12 -2.34 -45.60 38.00
CA LEU A 12 -2.88 -44.52 37.17
C LEU A 12 -2.03 -44.24 35.93
N ILE A 13 -0.69 -44.26 36.05
CA ILE A 13 0.21 -44.12 34.90
C ILE A 13 0.08 -45.33 33.96
N PHE A 14 -0.09 -46.55 34.50
CA PHE A 14 -0.32 -47.75 33.69
C PHE A 14 -1.70 -47.74 33.02
N LEU A 15 -2.75 -47.27 33.70
CA LEU A 15 -4.08 -47.09 33.12
C LEU A 15 -4.10 -46.00 32.05
N MET A 16 -3.46 -44.86 32.28
CA MET A 16 -3.29 -43.82 31.25
C MET A 16 -2.46 -44.33 30.07
N GLY A 17 -1.42 -45.13 30.32
CA GLY A 17 -0.62 -45.80 29.29
C GLY A 17 -1.44 -46.81 28.47
N VAL A 18 -2.19 -47.69 29.12
CA VAL A 18 -3.04 -48.70 28.47
C VAL A 18 -4.20 -48.04 27.70
N CYS A 19 -4.83 -47.00 28.23
CA CYS A 19 -5.81 -46.21 27.49
C CYS A 19 -5.18 -45.45 26.31
N SER A 20 -3.95 -44.95 26.45
CA SER A 20 -3.19 -44.32 25.36
C SER A 20 -2.76 -45.31 24.27
N VAL A 21 -2.57 -46.58 24.60
CA VAL A 21 -2.30 -47.66 23.64
C VAL A 21 -3.59 -48.15 22.97
N TYR A 22 -4.69 -48.30 23.72
CA TYR A 22 -6.00 -48.64 23.14
C TYR A 22 -6.55 -47.54 22.21
N ALA A 23 -6.26 -46.26 22.49
CA ALA A 23 -6.62 -45.16 21.60
C ALA A 23 -5.95 -45.25 20.22
N GLN A 24 -4.87 -46.04 20.07
CA GLN A 24 -4.06 -46.10 18.86
C GLN A 24 -4.69 -46.95 17.74
N GLU A 25 -5.70 -47.79 18.00
CA GLU A 25 -6.19 -48.74 17.01
C GLU A 25 -6.96 -48.11 15.83
N LYS A 26 -7.80 -47.08 16.06
CA LYS A 26 -8.64 -46.47 14.99
C LYS A 26 -8.82 -44.95 15.15
N ASP A 27 -7.71 -44.22 15.11
CA ASP A 27 -7.61 -42.75 15.14
C ASP A 27 -8.62 -42.04 14.20
N TRP A 28 -8.95 -42.65 13.04
CA TRP A 28 -9.91 -42.12 12.06
C TRP A 28 -11.39 -42.25 12.45
N ILE A 29 -11.77 -43.27 13.24
CA ILE A 29 -13.16 -43.45 13.70
C ILE A 29 -13.56 -42.30 14.61
N PHE A 30 -12.65 -41.88 15.51
CA PHE A 30 -12.86 -40.74 16.39
C PHE A 30 -13.19 -39.46 15.62
N TRP A 31 -12.48 -39.18 14.52
CA TRP A 31 -12.73 -37.99 13.70
C TRP A 31 -14.07 -38.06 12.96
N GLN A 32 -14.48 -39.21 12.42
CA GLN A 32 -15.82 -39.35 11.83
C GLN A 32 -16.94 -39.25 12.86
N GLN A 33 -16.80 -39.91 14.02
CA GLN A 33 -17.77 -39.80 15.11
C GLN A 33 -17.89 -38.35 15.59
N LYS A 34 -16.78 -37.62 15.69
CA LYS A 34 -16.79 -36.19 15.99
C LYS A 34 -17.49 -35.38 14.88
N PHE A 35 -17.23 -35.66 13.59
CA PHE A 35 -17.96 -35.00 12.51
C PHE A 35 -19.46 -35.27 12.56
N PHE A 36 -19.88 -36.52 12.80
CA PHE A 36 -21.30 -36.85 12.93
C PHE A 36 -21.93 -36.12 14.12
N GLN A 37 -21.27 -36.09 15.29
CA GLN A 37 -21.73 -35.32 16.45
C GLN A 37 -21.83 -33.82 16.16
N GLU A 38 -20.81 -33.22 15.55
CA GLU A 38 -20.85 -31.80 15.17
C GLU A 38 -21.96 -31.47 14.15
N ASN A 39 -22.45 -32.45 13.37
CA ASN A 39 -23.63 -32.26 12.51
C ASN A 39 -24.95 -32.53 13.25
N ILE A 40 -24.99 -33.45 14.23
CA ILE A 40 -26.13 -33.62 15.15
C ILE A 40 -26.37 -32.34 15.95
N ASP A 41 -25.30 -31.68 16.41
CA ASP A 41 -25.35 -30.46 17.22
C ASP A 41 -25.74 -29.21 16.40
N LYS A 42 -25.52 -29.25 15.08
CA LYS A 42 -25.95 -28.20 14.12
C LYS A 42 -27.33 -28.45 13.52
N ALA A 43 -27.88 -29.66 13.66
CA ALA A 43 -29.07 -30.09 12.93
C ALA A 43 -30.27 -29.18 13.24
N SER A 44 -30.88 -28.63 12.19
CA SER A 44 -31.99 -27.68 12.32
C SER A 44 -33.34 -28.36 12.56
N ASN A 45 -33.41 -29.69 12.48
CA ASN A 45 -34.62 -30.48 12.69
C ASN A 45 -34.30 -31.91 13.20
N PRO A 46 -35.29 -32.65 13.74
CA PRO A 46 -35.07 -33.99 14.30
C PRO A 46 -34.69 -35.08 13.27
N GLU A 47 -35.08 -34.94 12.00
CA GLU A 47 -34.80 -35.94 10.95
C GLU A 47 -33.33 -35.89 10.53
N GLU A 48 -32.80 -34.69 10.33
CA GLU A 48 -31.37 -34.43 10.10
C GLU A 48 -30.53 -34.94 11.29
N ALA A 49 -30.95 -34.63 12.52
CA ALA A 49 -30.30 -35.14 13.72
C ALA A 49 -30.36 -36.68 13.82
N HIS A 50 -31.45 -37.31 13.38
CA HIS A 50 -31.57 -38.77 13.34
C HIS A 50 -30.66 -39.40 12.29
N PHE A 51 -30.66 -38.87 11.07
CA PHE A 51 -29.80 -39.31 9.95
C PHE A 51 -28.31 -39.37 10.34
N TRP A 52 -27.81 -38.35 11.04
CA TRP A 52 -26.44 -38.34 11.54
C TRP A 52 -26.20 -39.27 12.73
N ARG A 53 -27.18 -39.48 13.62
CA ARG A 53 -27.11 -40.48 14.72
C ARG A 53 -27.08 -41.92 14.22
N THR A 54 -27.74 -42.22 13.11
CA THR A 54 -27.78 -43.57 12.49
C THR A 54 -26.57 -43.88 11.62
N ARG A 55 -25.56 -43.00 11.56
CA ARG A 55 -24.46 -43.09 10.59
C ARG A 55 -23.24 -43.79 11.18
N GLU A 56 -22.89 -44.95 10.63
CA GLU A 56 -21.71 -45.70 11.09
C GLU A 56 -20.40 -45.22 10.43
N PRO A 57 -19.29 -45.12 11.20
CA PRO A 57 -17.97 -44.78 10.68
C PRO A 57 -17.44 -45.84 9.69
N HIS A 58 -17.01 -45.39 8.51
CA HIS A 58 -16.51 -46.25 7.44
C HIS A 58 -15.35 -45.59 6.69
N VAL A 59 -14.46 -46.41 6.10
CA VAL A 59 -13.39 -45.90 5.25
C VAL A 59 -13.99 -45.24 4.00
N LYS A 60 -13.64 -43.98 3.77
CA LYS A 60 -14.10 -43.19 2.61
C LYS A 60 -12.98 -43.11 1.59
N GLN A 61 -13.33 -43.12 0.31
CA GLN A 61 -12.36 -43.08 -0.79
C GLN A 61 -12.85 -42.16 -1.91
N VAL A 62 -11.97 -41.27 -2.36
CA VAL A 62 -12.13 -40.40 -3.52
C VAL A 62 -11.45 -41.05 -4.72
N GLN A 63 -11.99 -40.89 -5.92
CA GLN A 63 -11.35 -41.34 -7.16
C GLN A 63 -10.66 -40.14 -7.81
N VAL A 64 -9.33 -40.17 -7.85
CA VAL A 64 -8.48 -39.09 -8.40
C VAL A 64 -8.61 -39.13 -9.93
N THR A 65 -9.61 -38.43 -10.45
CA THR A 65 -10.13 -38.56 -11.81
C THR A 65 -10.25 -37.23 -12.55
N ALA A 66 -9.92 -36.11 -11.90
CA ALA A 66 -9.90 -34.82 -12.57
C ALA A 66 -8.85 -34.76 -13.69
N THR A 67 -9.17 -34.02 -14.75
CA THR A 67 -8.26 -33.68 -15.84
C THR A 67 -8.07 -32.16 -15.89
N LEU A 68 -6.96 -31.70 -16.47
CA LEU A 68 -6.70 -30.27 -16.61
C LEU A 68 -7.62 -29.67 -17.70
N PRO A 69 -8.43 -28.62 -17.41
CA PRO A 69 -9.44 -28.13 -18.38
C PRO A 69 -8.88 -27.63 -19.72
N ASP A 70 -7.64 -27.13 -19.75
CA ASP A 70 -6.95 -26.72 -20.98
C ASP A 70 -6.08 -27.83 -21.61
N TYR A 71 -5.89 -28.96 -20.91
CA TYR A 71 -5.11 -30.12 -21.34
C TYR A 71 -5.85 -31.42 -20.95
N PRO A 72 -7.04 -31.73 -21.53
CA PRO A 72 -7.92 -32.79 -20.99
C PRO A 72 -7.37 -34.21 -21.06
N TRP A 73 -6.27 -34.41 -21.79
CA TRP A 73 -5.50 -35.68 -21.86
C TRP A 73 -4.51 -35.85 -20.69
N VAL A 74 -4.43 -34.88 -19.77
CA VAL A 74 -3.59 -34.93 -18.57
C VAL A 74 -4.48 -35.23 -17.37
N GLU A 75 -4.53 -36.50 -16.98
CA GLU A 75 -5.14 -36.95 -15.72
C GLU A 75 -4.25 -36.59 -14.52
N VAL A 76 -4.85 -36.06 -13.45
CA VAL A 76 -4.05 -35.64 -12.28
C VAL A 76 -3.59 -36.83 -11.41
N SER A 77 -4.20 -37.99 -11.59
CA SER A 77 -3.75 -39.31 -11.08
C SER A 77 -2.27 -39.58 -11.39
N GLY A 78 -1.82 -39.19 -12.60
CA GLY A 78 -0.49 -39.43 -13.12
C GLY A 78 0.64 -38.75 -12.34
N TYR A 79 0.38 -37.60 -11.70
CA TYR A 79 1.41 -36.88 -10.91
C TYR A 79 1.83 -37.61 -9.63
N ARG A 80 1.01 -38.55 -9.13
CA ARG A 80 1.34 -39.42 -8.00
C ARG A 80 1.36 -40.91 -8.37
N ASN A 81 0.94 -41.25 -9.59
CA ASN A 81 0.62 -42.62 -10.03
C ASN A 81 -0.36 -43.31 -9.07
N ARG A 82 -1.43 -42.60 -8.65
CA ARG A 82 -2.47 -43.09 -7.73
C ARG A 82 -3.83 -42.60 -8.22
N SER A 83 -4.75 -43.55 -8.43
CA SER A 83 -6.11 -43.30 -8.92
C SER A 83 -7.13 -43.07 -7.81
N SER A 84 -6.76 -43.25 -6.54
CA SER A 84 -7.67 -43.03 -5.41
C SER A 84 -6.95 -42.60 -4.14
N GLU A 85 -7.67 -41.93 -3.24
CA GLU A 85 -7.16 -41.52 -1.93
C GLU A 85 -8.23 -41.58 -0.83
N ARG A 86 -7.80 -41.70 0.42
CA ARG A 86 -8.65 -41.93 1.60
C ARG A 86 -8.58 -40.83 2.65
N CYS A 87 -7.97 -39.69 2.33
CA CYS A 87 -7.75 -38.57 3.27
C CYS A 87 -9.04 -38.09 3.94
N ILE A 88 -10.15 -38.05 3.20
CA ILE A 88 -11.50 -37.72 3.72
C ILE A 88 -12.09 -38.74 4.72
N THR A 89 -11.40 -39.86 4.96
CA THR A 89 -11.76 -40.77 6.06
C THR A 89 -11.54 -40.07 7.40
N CYS A 90 -10.48 -39.27 7.54
CA CYS A 90 -10.21 -38.44 8.72
C CYS A 90 -10.74 -37.00 8.53
N HIS A 91 -10.45 -36.42 7.37
CA HIS A 91 -10.79 -35.04 7.00
C HIS A 91 -12.23 -34.93 6.46
N ASP A 92 -13.19 -35.54 7.16
CA ASP A 92 -14.60 -35.49 6.77
C ASP A 92 -15.12 -34.05 6.90
N GLY A 93 -15.89 -33.55 5.92
CA GLY A 93 -16.32 -32.15 5.91
C GLY A 93 -15.25 -31.11 5.54
N ILE A 94 -14.05 -31.51 5.11
CA ILE A 94 -13.08 -30.55 4.55
C ILE A 94 -13.66 -29.83 3.32
N SER A 95 -13.51 -28.50 3.27
CA SER A 95 -14.07 -27.69 2.20
C SER A 95 -13.42 -28.00 0.84
N PRO A 96 -14.20 -28.14 -0.25
CA PRO A 96 -13.66 -28.23 -1.61
C PRO A 96 -12.85 -26.99 -1.98
N THR A 97 -11.64 -27.20 -2.49
CA THR A 97 -10.61 -26.17 -2.66
C THR A 97 -11.04 -25.08 -3.64
N SER A 98 -11.53 -25.45 -4.83
CA SER A 98 -12.13 -24.55 -5.83
C SER A 98 -12.80 -25.34 -6.96
N GLU A 99 -13.54 -24.71 -7.85
CA GLU A 99 -14.08 -25.37 -9.07
C GLU A 99 -12.97 -25.93 -9.98
N SER A 100 -11.80 -25.28 -10.02
CA SER A 100 -10.62 -25.78 -10.75
C SER A 100 -9.81 -26.84 -10.00
N HIS A 101 -10.16 -27.10 -8.74
CA HIS A 101 -9.51 -28.10 -7.87
C HIS A 101 -10.63 -28.79 -7.04
N PRO A 102 -11.51 -29.58 -7.68
CA PRO A 102 -12.57 -30.33 -7.01
C PRO A 102 -11.97 -31.42 -6.11
N LEU A 103 -12.81 -32.13 -5.34
CA LEU A 103 -12.34 -33.22 -4.51
C LEU A 103 -11.67 -34.33 -5.33
N GLU A 104 -12.23 -34.64 -6.52
CA GLU A 104 -11.70 -35.58 -7.52
C GLU A 104 -10.30 -35.21 -8.07
N PHE A 105 -9.75 -34.04 -7.69
CA PHE A 105 -8.37 -33.64 -8.00
C PHE A 105 -7.33 -34.30 -7.08
N GLY A 106 -7.75 -34.79 -5.91
CA GLY A 106 -6.90 -35.43 -4.90
C GLY A 106 -6.10 -34.44 -4.05
N CYS A 107 -6.28 -34.51 -2.73
CA CYS A 107 -5.47 -33.80 -1.74
C CYS A 107 -3.97 -34.08 -1.93
N THR A 108 -3.61 -35.34 -2.18
CA THR A 108 -2.22 -35.80 -2.27
C THR A 108 -1.47 -35.29 -3.50
N VAL A 109 -2.17 -34.85 -4.56
CA VAL A 109 -1.53 -34.18 -5.71
C VAL A 109 -0.83 -32.90 -5.25
N CYS A 110 -1.52 -32.04 -4.49
CA CYS A 110 -0.95 -30.80 -3.96
C CYS A 110 -0.13 -31.00 -2.68
N HIS A 111 -0.63 -31.81 -1.73
CA HIS A 111 -0.05 -31.93 -0.38
C HIS A 111 1.01 -33.02 -0.23
N GLY A 112 1.17 -33.95 -1.18
CA GLY A 112 1.94 -35.18 -0.95
C GLY A 112 1.25 -36.09 0.07
N GLY A 113 2.01 -36.92 0.78
CA GLY A 113 1.48 -37.94 1.69
C GLY A 113 1.27 -39.31 1.02
N GLU A 114 0.76 -40.27 1.79
CA GLU A 114 0.43 -41.64 1.34
C GLU A 114 -1.10 -41.78 1.20
N PRO A 115 -1.67 -41.72 -0.02
CA PRO A 115 -3.11 -41.54 -0.21
C PRO A 115 -3.98 -42.71 0.26
N GLU A 116 -3.46 -43.94 0.27
CA GLU A 116 -4.27 -45.13 0.58
C GLU A 116 -4.24 -45.52 2.06
N SER A 117 -3.40 -44.88 2.87
CA SER A 117 -3.32 -45.18 4.30
C SER A 117 -4.37 -44.42 5.11
N ILE A 118 -4.97 -45.15 6.05
CA ILE A 118 -5.83 -44.62 7.12
C ILE A 118 -5.07 -44.53 8.46
N ASN A 119 -3.78 -44.88 8.48
CA ASN A 119 -2.89 -44.58 9.60
C ASN A 119 -2.34 -43.16 9.45
N LYS A 120 -2.57 -42.33 10.47
CA LYS A 120 -2.19 -40.91 10.51
C LYS A 120 -0.72 -40.63 10.22
N ASP A 121 0.21 -41.42 10.77
CA ASP A 121 1.64 -41.12 10.64
C ASP A 121 2.18 -41.56 9.29
N GLN A 122 1.67 -42.69 8.74
CA GLN A 122 1.96 -43.12 7.38
C GLN A 122 1.37 -42.15 6.35
N ALA A 123 0.09 -41.80 6.46
CA ALA A 123 -0.59 -40.87 5.57
C ALA A 123 0.13 -39.52 5.49
N HIS A 124 0.65 -39.03 6.63
CA HIS A 124 1.36 -37.75 6.73
C HIS A 124 2.89 -37.84 6.60
N ALA A 125 3.45 -39.00 6.23
CA ALA A 125 4.89 -39.22 6.17
C ALA A 125 5.58 -38.31 5.13
N THR A 126 5.04 -38.27 3.91
CA THR A 126 5.61 -37.64 2.71
C THR A 126 4.91 -36.32 2.32
N LEU A 127 4.37 -35.59 3.29
CA LEU A 127 3.73 -34.29 3.02
C LEU A 127 4.73 -33.24 2.53
N ILE A 128 4.30 -32.41 1.59
CA ILE A 128 5.03 -31.26 1.02
C ILE A 128 4.64 -30.00 1.79
N PHE A 129 5.58 -29.45 2.54
CA PHE A 129 5.42 -28.23 3.33
C PHE A 129 6.79 -27.58 3.55
N ASP A 130 6.80 -26.28 3.82
CA ASP A 130 8.01 -25.58 4.27
C ASP A 130 8.17 -25.76 5.80
N PRO A 131 9.22 -26.42 6.30
CA PRO A 131 9.44 -26.56 7.74
C PRO A 131 9.85 -25.23 8.41
N LYS A 132 10.42 -24.26 7.67
CA LYS A 132 10.78 -22.94 8.19
C LYS A 132 9.57 -22.00 8.34
N ALA A 133 8.40 -22.37 7.81
CA ALA A 133 7.17 -21.60 7.88
C ALA A 133 6.62 -21.42 9.31
N GLY A 134 6.90 -22.35 10.22
CA GLY A 134 6.23 -22.43 11.53
C GLY A 134 4.74 -22.80 11.45
N THR A 135 4.18 -23.01 10.26
CA THR A 135 2.75 -23.34 10.05
C THR A 135 2.40 -24.81 10.31
N GLY A 136 3.38 -25.66 10.63
CA GLY A 136 3.21 -27.12 10.54
C GLY A 136 3.03 -27.59 9.09
N LYS A 137 2.70 -28.88 8.90
CA LYS A 137 2.65 -29.58 7.60
C LYS A 137 1.49 -29.18 6.66
N ARG A 138 1.03 -27.92 6.68
CA ARG A 138 -0.26 -27.49 6.07
C ARG A 138 -0.17 -26.61 4.81
N ASN A 139 0.97 -26.02 4.48
CA ASN A 139 1.10 -25.11 3.32
C ASN A 139 2.02 -25.69 2.22
N PRO A 140 1.47 -26.32 1.17
CA PRO A 140 2.25 -26.77 0.02
C PRO A 140 2.63 -25.63 -0.95
N SER A 141 2.14 -24.39 -0.74
CA SER A 141 2.27 -23.28 -1.68
C SER A 141 3.34 -22.22 -1.34
N SER A 142 4.16 -22.47 -0.31
CA SER A 142 5.35 -21.67 0.01
C SER A 142 6.35 -21.76 -1.16
N LEU A 143 6.99 -20.64 -1.52
CA LEU A 143 7.89 -20.56 -2.69
C LEU A 143 9.21 -21.34 -2.49
N SER A 144 9.43 -21.96 -1.33
CA SER A 144 10.50 -22.92 -1.06
C SER A 144 10.18 -24.36 -1.51
N VAL A 145 8.89 -24.71 -1.65
CA VAL A 145 8.43 -26.09 -1.98
C VAL A 145 7.42 -26.15 -3.12
N VAL A 146 6.89 -25.01 -3.59
CA VAL A 146 5.78 -24.94 -4.56
C VAL A 146 6.06 -25.65 -5.89
N GLU A 147 7.32 -25.79 -6.29
CA GLU A 147 7.72 -26.55 -7.49
C GLU A 147 7.40 -28.05 -7.39
N GLN A 148 7.34 -28.60 -6.16
CA GLN A 148 7.00 -30.00 -5.89
C GLN A 148 5.47 -30.25 -5.86
N SER A 149 4.66 -29.17 -5.81
CA SER A 149 3.20 -29.19 -5.66
C SER A 149 2.49 -28.50 -6.83
N CYS A 150 2.28 -27.19 -6.78
CA CYS A 150 1.56 -26.42 -7.82
C CYS A 150 2.40 -26.20 -9.09
N GLY A 151 3.74 -26.28 -8.98
CA GLY A 151 4.68 -26.15 -10.09
C GLY A 151 4.92 -27.44 -10.88
N GLN A 152 4.18 -28.52 -10.58
CA GLN A 152 4.17 -29.72 -11.43
C GLN A 152 3.70 -29.38 -12.85
N LEU A 153 4.25 -30.09 -13.83
CA LEU A 153 4.16 -29.74 -15.25
C LEU A 153 2.70 -29.61 -15.74
N TYR A 154 2.35 -28.47 -16.32
CA TYR A 154 1.00 -28.06 -16.77
C TYR A 154 -0.02 -27.65 -15.70
N CYS A 155 0.33 -27.63 -14.41
CA CYS A 155 -0.55 -27.03 -13.38
C CYS A 155 -0.44 -25.49 -13.40
N HIS A 156 0.67 -24.93 -12.88
CA HIS A 156 0.99 -23.49 -12.89
C HIS A 156 2.40 -23.19 -13.42
N ALA A 157 2.97 -24.13 -14.19
CA ALA A 157 4.32 -24.11 -14.75
C ALA A 157 4.40 -24.99 -16.02
N GLY A 158 5.42 -24.77 -16.85
CA GLY A 158 5.68 -25.59 -18.04
C GLY A 158 4.75 -25.33 -19.23
N HIS A 159 4.00 -24.23 -19.21
CA HIS A 159 3.16 -23.82 -20.34
C HIS A 159 3.99 -23.04 -21.38
N ALA A 160 3.67 -23.22 -22.66
CA ALA A 160 4.20 -22.38 -23.73
C ALA A 160 3.76 -20.91 -23.63
N SER A 161 2.66 -20.63 -22.93
CA SER A 161 2.15 -19.28 -22.68
C SER A 161 2.62 -18.76 -21.31
N GLU A 162 3.59 -17.84 -21.31
CA GLU A 162 4.18 -17.28 -20.08
C GLU A 162 3.18 -16.60 -19.13
N ASP A 163 1.99 -16.22 -19.63
CA ASP A 163 0.92 -15.68 -18.80
C ASP A 163 0.25 -16.74 -17.89
N ARG A 164 0.67 -18.01 -17.99
CA ARG A 164 0.26 -19.15 -17.16
C ARG A 164 1.35 -19.68 -16.23
N ASN A 165 2.63 -19.36 -16.47
CA ASN A 165 3.79 -19.83 -15.70
C ASN A 165 3.93 -19.07 -14.36
N HIS A 166 2.91 -19.17 -13.52
CA HIS A 166 2.75 -18.35 -12.31
C HIS A 166 3.90 -18.54 -11.32
N ILE A 167 4.46 -19.75 -11.21
CA ILE A 167 5.56 -20.04 -10.27
C ILE A 167 6.82 -19.25 -10.66
N GLN A 168 7.24 -19.36 -11.92
CA GLN A 168 8.41 -18.69 -12.47
C GLN A 168 8.28 -17.17 -12.36
N ARG A 169 7.11 -16.60 -12.72
CA ARG A 169 6.86 -15.17 -12.58
C ARG A 169 6.86 -14.71 -11.12
N SER A 170 6.21 -15.46 -10.22
CA SER A 170 6.07 -15.10 -8.81
C SER A 170 7.43 -15.06 -8.12
N ASN A 171 8.29 -16.03 -8.43
CA ASN A 171 9.68 -16.04 -7.96
C ASN A 171 10.47 -14.80 -8.41
N LYS A 172 10.31 -14.36 -9.66
CA LYS A 172 10.93 -13.12 -10.19
C LYS A 172 10.25 -11.81 -9.73
N SER A 173 9.07 -11.86 -9.10
CA SER A 173 8.23 -10.69 -8.78
C SER A 173 8.88 -9.68 -7.81
N MET A 174 8.39 -8.43 -7.82
CA MET A 174 8.81 -7.41 -6.84
C MET A 174 8.33 -7.72 -5.41
N MET A 175 7.23 -8.46 -5.25
CA MET A 175 6.72 -8.89 -3.94
C MET A 175 7.62 -9.98 -3.31
N ASN A 176 8.19 -10.88 -4.13
CA ASN A 176 9.14 -11.87 -3.64
C ASN A 176 10.57 -11.33 -3.49
N THR A 177 11.11 -10.66 -4.52
CA THR A 177 12.52 -10.24 -4.52
C THR A 177 12.83 -9.10 -3.55
N LEU A 178 11.86 -8.20 -3.30
CA LEU A 178 12.01 -6.94 -2.55
C LEU A 178 13.16 -6.03 -3.03
N ALA A 179 13.67 -6.24 -4.25
CA ALA A 179 14.90 -5.66 -4.78
C ALA A 179 14.95 -4.11 -4.69
N GLY A 180 13.82 -3.45 -4.97
CA GLY A 180 13.69 -1.99 -4.88
C GLY A 180 13.77 -1.46 -3.44
N MET A 181 13.21 -2.18 -2.46
CA MET A 181 13.26 -1.81 -1.05
C MET A 181 14.65 -2.02 -0.45
N ILE A 182 15.26 -3.18 -0.74
CA ILE A 182 16.62 -3.54 -0.31
C ILE A 182 17.64 -2.54 -0.86
N SER A 183 17.65 -2.33 -2.17
CA SER A 183 18.56 -1.37 -2.81
C SER A 183 18.30 0.07 -2.39
N GLY A 184 17.03 0.41 -2.11
CA GLY A 184 16.65 1.72 -1.60
C GLY A 184 17.29 2.05 -0.27
N LEU A 185 17.15 1.17 0.74
CA LEU A 185 17.77 1.40 2.04
C LEU A 185 19.30 1.36 1.94
N ARG A 186 19.87 0.35 1.27
CA ARG A 186 21.34 0.22 1.15
C ARG A 186 21.98 1.43 0.45
N TYR A 187 21.37 1.98 -0.61
CA TYR A 187 21.93 3.14 -1.30
C TYR A 187 21.89 4.40 -0.43
N GLN A 188 20.77 4.62 0.26
CA GLN A 188 20.63 5.75 1.19
C GLN A 188 21.65 5.65 2.34
N TRP A 189 21.82 4.45 2.90
CA TRP A 189 22.70 4.20 4.04
C TRP A 189 24.14 3.83 3.62
N ALA A 190 24.59 4.20 2.41
CA ALA A 190 25.93 3.92 1.87
C ALA A 190 26.36 2.43 1.77
N GLY A 191 25.50 1.48 2.18
CA GLY A 191 25.71 0.03 2.03
C GLY A 191 25.68 -0.48 0.57
N GLN A 192 25.38 0.35 -0.42
CA GLN A 192 25.71 0.09 -1.83
C GLN A 192 25.91 1.39 -2.63
N ASN A 193 26.81 1.36 -3.61
CA ASN A 193 27.20 2.57 -4.36
C ASN A 193 26.35 2.82 -5.62
N LYS A 194 25.74 1.77 -6.20
CA LYS A 194 24.90 1.88 -7.41
C LYS A 194 23.44 2.10 -7.04
N LYS A 195 22.69 2.86 -7.87
CA LYS A 195 21.24 3.03 -7.75
C LYS A 195 20.44 1.77 -8.14
N THR A 196 21.01 0.93 -9.00
CA THR A 196 20.41 -0.35 -9.41
C THR A 196 20.41 -1.36 -8.27
N ALA A 197 19.43 -2.27 -8.25
CA ALA A 197 19.44 -3.34 -7.27
C ALA A 197 20.55 -4.36 -7.57
N ARG A 198 21.23 -4.81 -6.51
CA ARG A 198 22.18 -5.94 -6.52
C ARG A 198 21.61 -7.17 -5.80
N TYR A 199 20.76 -6.94 -4.79
CA TYR A 199 20.37 -7.95 -3.82
C TYR A 199 18.85 -8.18 -3.77
N ALA A 200 18.47 -9.42 -3.48
CA ALA A 200 17.12 -9.88 -3.18
C ALA A 200 17.07 -10.70 -1.87
N THR A 201 15.87 -11.14 -1.49
CA THR A 201 15.59 -12.02 -0.33
C THR A 201 16.27 -13.39 -0.46
N LYS A 202 16.14 -14.02 -1.64
CA LYS A 202 16.84 -15.23 -2.09
C LYS A 202 17.69 -14.85 -3.32
N GLU A 203 18.74 -15.62 -3.63
CA GLU A 203 19.44 -15.44 -4.91
C GLU A 203 18.55 -15.91 -6.07
N ILE A 204 18.54 -15.16 -7.17
CA ILE A 204 17.77 -15.48 -8.37
C ILE A 204 18.45 -14.90 -9.61
N SER A 205 18.47 -15.65 -10.70
CA SER A 205 18.94 -15.21 -12.01
C SER A 205 17.85 -15.39 -13.06
N ASP A 206 17.94 -14.62 -14.13
CA ASP A 206 17.20 -14.93 -15.35
C ASP A 206 17.77 -16.20 -16.01
N GLN A 207 16.89 -17.01 -16.60
CA GLN A 207 17.22 -18.31 -17.20
C GLN A 207 16.68 -18.47 -18.62
N ASP A 208 15.74 -17.63 -19.04
CA ASP A 208 15.16 -17.64 -20.40
C ASP A 208 15.89 -16.66 -21.34
N GLY A 209 16.69 -15.75 -20.79
CA GLY A 209 17.60 -14.86 -21.52
C GLY A 209 16.93 -13.65 -22.14
N LYS A 210 15.61 -13.48 -21.99
CA LYS A 210 14.84 -12.40 -22.62
C LYS A 210 14.69 -11.21 -21.66
N VAL A 211 15.82 -10.57 -21.33
CA VAL A 211 15.84 -9.49 -20.32
C VAL A 211 15.66 -8.10 -20.97
N PRO A 212 14.49 -7.43 -20.86
CA PRO A 212 14.23 -6.12 -21.44
C PRO A 212 14.89 -5.01 -20.61
N HIS A 213 16.18 -4.77 -20.88
CA HIS A 213 16.98 -3.74 -20.23
C HIS A 213 16.42 -2.32 -20.44
N GLU A 214 15.69 -2.08 -21.52
CA GLU A 214 14.96 -0.84 -21.80
C GLU A 214 13.80 -0.59 -20.82
N TRP A 215 13.21 -1.64 -20.26
CA TRP A 215 12.28 -1.54 -19.11
C TRP A 215 13.01 -1.55 -17.76
N GLY A 216 14.33 -1.66 -17.77
CA GLY A 216 15.19 -1.73 -16.58
C GLY A 216 15.19 -3.09 -15.89
N ALA A 217 14.95 -4.17 -16.64
CA ALA A 217 15.08 -5.53 -16.15
C ALA A 217 16.56 -5.92 -15.90
N LEU A 218 16.76 -6.91 -15.03
CA LEU A 218 18.06 -7.34 -14.51
C LEU A 218 18.34 -8.82 -14.82
N ASN A 219 19.59 -9.14 -15.14
CA ASN A 219 20.01 -10.53 -15.40
C ASN A 219 20.08 -11.39 -14.13
N LYS A 220 20.34 -10.78 -12.95
CA LYS A 220 20.35 -11.49 -11.66
C LYS A 220 20.26 -10.56 -10.45
N LEU A 221 19.93 -11.13 -9.31
CA LEU A 221 19.99 -10.55 -7.98
C LEU A 221 20.62 -11.56 -7.01
N GLU A 222 21.69 -11.14 -6.33
CA GLU A 222 22.39 -11.93 -5.31
C GLU A 222 21.55 -12.02 -4.01
N LYS A 223 21.77 -13.05 -3.18
CA LYS A 223 21.19 -13.07 -1.83
C LYS A 223 21.75 -11.91 -1.00
N LEU A 224 20.88 -11.12 -0.35
CA LEU A 224 21.29 -10.06 0.57
C LEU A 224 22.21 -10.62 1.67
N PRO A 225 23.44 -10.11 1.87
CA PRO A 225 24.30 -10.55 2.97
C PRO A 225 23.70 -10.34 4.37
N TYR A 226 24.25 -11.03 5.37
CA TYR A 226 23.93 -10.87 6.78
C TYR A 226 24.77 -9.76 7.42
N PHE A 227 24.29 -9.17 8.52
CA PHE A 227 25.06 -8.18 9.27
C PHE A 227 26.29 -8.82 9.95
N SER A 228 26.08 -9.89 10.71
CA SER A 228 27.14 -10.67 11.36
C SER A 228 26.88 -12.17 11.26
N ILE A 229 27.82 -12.99 11.72
CA ILE A 229 27.66 -14.46 11.82
C ILE A 229 26.52 -14.82 12.79
N LEU A 230 26.27 -13.98 13.82
CA LEU A 230 25.17 -14.16 14.78
C LEU A 230 23.78 -13.93 14.16
N ASP A 231 23.70 -13.34 12.97
CA ASP A 231 22.45 -13.13 12.23
C ASP A 231 22.09 -14.32 11.31
N ILE A 232 22.98 -15.32 11.17
CA ILE A 232 22.78 -16.49 10.31
C ILE A 232 21.90 -17.52 11.06
N PRO A 233 20.73 -17.91 10.52
CA PRO A 233 19.88 -18.93 11.14
C PRO A 233 20.60 -20.29 11.23
N GLU A 234 20.30 -21.09 12.26
CA GLU A 234 20.93 -22.40 12.50
C GLU A 234 20.97 -23.28 11.24
N SER A 235 19.83 -23.35 10.54
CA SER A 235 19.65 -24.08 9.26
C SER A 235 20.56 -23.66 8.10
N GLU A 236 21.35 -22.60 8.25
CA GLU A 236 22.23 -22.04 7.22
C GLU A 236 23.68 -21.86 7.70
N LYS A 237 23.99 -22.09 8.99
CA LYS A 237 25.36 -21.95 9.54
C LYS A 237 26.39 -22.88 8.88
N ASN A 238 25.96 -24.06 8.43
CA ASN A 238 26.81 -25.03 7.73
C ASN A 238 27.12 -24.63 6.26
N SER A 239 26.76 -23.43 5.85
CA SER A 239 26.98 -22.91 4.49
C SER A 239 27.67 -21.54 4.52
N LEU A 240 28.50 -21.26 3.52
CA LEU A 240 29.20 -19.97 3.39
C LEU A 240 28.21 -18.85 3.03
N GLN A 241 27.64 -18.21 4.05
CA GLN A 241 26.77 -17.04 3.89
C GLN A 241 27.59 -15.74 3.86
N PRO A 242 27.32 -14.81 2.92
CA PRO A 242 28.06 -13.56 2.84
C PRO A 242 27.69 -12.62 3.99
N VAL A 243 28.70 -12.00 4.62
CA VAL A 243 28.55 -11.10 5.78
C VAL A 243 29.08 -9.71 5.42
N SER A 244 28.28 -8.66 5.66
CA SER A 244 28.58 -7.29 5.25
C SER A 244 29.08 -6.37 6.36
N LYS A 245 28.78 -6.69 7.64
CA LYS A 245 28.90 -5.78 8.79
C LYS A 245 28.13 -4.45 8.63
N HIS A 246 27.16 -4.39 7.72
CA HIS A 246 26.42 -3.17 7.41
C HIS A 246 25.00 -3.17 8.03
N PRO A 247 24.64 -2.20 8.89
CA PRO A 247 23.45 -2.29 9.77
C PRO A 247 22.11 -2.34 9.00
N SER A 248 22.07 -1.87 7.75
CA SER A 248 20.91 -2.03 6.87
C SER A 248 20.42 -3.47 6.74
N ASP A 249 21.32 -4.45 6.87
CA ASP A 249 21.05 -5.84 6.45
C ASP A 249 20.39 -6.68 7.55
N ARG A 250 20.59 -6.28 8.82
CA ARG A 250 19.76 -6.68 9.96
C ARG A 250 18.42 -5.95 9.92
N LEU A 251 18.45 -4.63 9.70
CA LEU A 251 17.25 -3.79 9.68
C LEU A 251 16.23 -4.23 8.61
N LEU A 252 16.69 -4.55 7.40
CA LEU A 252 15.86 -5.10 6.32
C LEU A 252 15.19 -6.42 6.73
N ARG A 253 15.93 -7.35 7.36
CA ARG A 253 15.37 -8.63 7.81
C ARG A 253 14.34 -8.44 8.92
N GLN A 254 14.66 -7.67 9.94
CA GLN A 254 13.85 -7.60 11.17
C GLN A 254 12.67 -6.63 11.09
N LYS A 255 12.76 -5.54 10.33
CA LYS A 255 11.62 -4.60 10.13
C LYS A 255 10.93 -4.80 8.77
N CYS A 256 11.70 -4.95 7.68
CA CYS A 256 11.12 -4.85 6.33
C CYS A 256 10.60 -6.19 5.75
N PHE A 257 11.26 -7.31 6.04
CA PHE A 257 10.86 -8.63 5.51
C PHE A 257 9.64 -9.24 6.22
N GLN A 258 9.10 -8.59 7.26
CA GLN A 258 7.82 -8.96 7.90
C GLN A 258 6.62 -8.96 6.92
N CYS A 259 6.68 -8.10 5.89
CA CYS A 259 5.65 -7.99 4.84
C CYS A 259 6.03 -8.76 3.55
N HIS A 260 7.06 -9.61 3.58
CA HIS A 260 7.45 -10.44 2.45
C HIS A 260 6.42 -11.55 2.22
N ILE A 261 6.11 -11.84 0.95
CA ILE A 261 5.06 -12.81 0.59
C ILE A 261 5.38 -14.25 1.05
N ASP A 262 6.67 -14.57 1.21
CA ASP A 262 7.16 -15.90 1.60
C ASP A 262 7.70 -15.95 3.04
N SER A 263 7.51 -14.90 3.85
CA SER A 263 7.86 -14.90 5.29
C SER A 263 6.66 -15.20 6.18
N PRO A 264 6.84 -15.77 7.38
CA PRO A 264 5.75 -15.92 8.36
C PRO A 264 5.13 -14.57 8.75
N PRO A 265 3.84 -14.52 9.14
CA PRO A 265 3.22 -13.29 9.63
C PRO A 265 3.82 -12.81 10.96
N PRO A 266 3.82 -11.50 11.24
CA PRO A 266 4.11 -10.97 12.58
C PRO A 266 3.13 -11.51 13.65
N PRO A 267 3.53 -11.54 14.93
CA PRO A 267 2.63 -11.86 16.03
C PRO A 267 1.34 -11.03 16.00
N GLY A 268 0.19 -11.70 16.19
CA GLY A 268 -1.13 -11.07 16.10
C GLY A 268 -1.64 -10.79 14.68
N GLN A 269 -0.97 -11.27 13.63
CA GLN A 269 -1.46 -11.23 12.25
C GLN A 269 -1.63 -12.65 11.68
N TYR A 270 -2.60 -12.83 10.79
CA TYR A 270 -2.99 -14.14 10.26
C TYR A 270 -3.02 -14.15 8.74
N ARG A 271 -1.99 -14.77 8.14
CA ARG A 271 -1.89 -15.09 6.71
C ARG A 271 -1.00 -16.31 6.52
N SER A 272 -1.04 -16.90 5.33
CA SER A 272 -0.09 -17.93 4.90
C SER A 272 1.16 -17.32 4.24
N GLN A 273 1.97 -18.17 3.60
CA GLN A 273 3.13 -17.84 2.76
C GLN A 273 2.93 -18.28 1.31
N GLY A 274 3.66 -17.65 0.40
CA GLY A 274 3.64 -17.95 -1.03
C GLY A 274 2.28 -17.64 -1.65
N CYS A 275 1.76 -18.52 -2.51
CA CYS A 275 0.48 -18.28 -3.19
C CYS A 275 -0.70 -18.16 -2.19
N ALA A 276 -0.70 -18.96 -1.14
CA ALA A 276 -1.74 -18.91 -0.11
C ALA A 276 -1.72 -17.62 0.74
N ALA A 277 -0.67 -16.79 0.69
CA ALA A 277 -0.63 -15.50 1.38
C ALA A 277 -1.65 -14.49 0.83
N CYS A 278 -2.14 -14.69 -0.40
CA CYS A 278 -3.22 -13.88 -0.98
C CYS A 278 -4.48 -14.70 -1.31
N HIS A 279 -4.31 -15.97 -1.70
CA HIS A 279 -5.40 -16.79 -2.25
C HIS A 279 -6.21 -17.58 -1.21
N PHE A 280 -5.75 -17.72 0.04
CA PHE A 280 -6.55 -18.27 1.14
C PHE A 280 -6.95 -17.14 2.10
N THR A 281 -8.24 -17.01 2.39
CA THR A 281 -8.72 -16.01 3.36
C THR A 281 -8.52 -16.47 4.80
N TYR A 282 -8.21 -15.51 5.67
CA TYR A 282 -8.07 -15.72 7.12
C TYR A 282 -9.12 -14.89 7.87
N SER A 283 -9.65 -15.42 8.96
CA SER A 283 -10.52 -14.69 9.88
C SER A 283 -9.69 -13.69 10.71
N LYS A 284 -10.34 -12.66 11.29
CA LYS A 284 -9.64 -11.65 12.14
C LYS A 284 -8.93 -12.27 13.35
N THR A 285 -9.42 -13.42 13.82
CA THR A 285 -8.86 -14.21 14.93
C THR A 285 -7.94 -15.34 14.46
N GLY A 286 -7.81 -15.58 13.15
CA GLY A 286 -7.03 -16.69 12.60
C GLY A 286 -7.61 -18.08 12.89
N LEU A 287 -8.87 -18.17 13.33
CA LEU A 287 -9.57 -19.42 13.61
C LEU A 287 -10.19 -20.01 12.33
N TYR A 288 -10.30 -21.34 12.32
CA TYR A 288 -10.99 -22.11 11.28
C TYR A 288 -12.52 -22.02 11.44
N GLU A 289 -13.22 -21.74 10.35
CA GLU A 289 -14.69 -21.61 10.26
C GLU A 289 -15.27 -22.58 9.20
N GLY A 290 -14.63 -23.75 9.03
CA GLY A 290 -15.13 -24.87 8.22
C GLY A 290 -15.50 -26.08 9.09
N ASP A 291 -15.78 -27.19 8.42
CA ASP A 291 -16.45 -28.35 9.03
C ASP A 291 -15.54 -29.58 9.22
N ASP A 292 -14.27 -29.51 8.80
CA ASP A 292 -13.25 -30.53 9.11
C ASP A 292 -13.06 -30.64 10.65
N PRO A 293 -13.32 -31.81 11.27
CA PRO A 293 -13.23 -31.98 12.71
C PRO A 293 -11.79 -32.04 13.22
N THR A 294 -10.81 -32.37 12.37
CA THR A 294 -9.39 -32.47 12.73
C THR A 294 -8.75 -31.09 12.89
N ILE A 295 -9.29 -30.08 12.20
CA ILE A 295 -8.77 -28.72 12.25
C ILE A 295 -9.34 -28.02 13.49
N SER A 296 -8.45 -27.48 14.32
CA SER A 296 -8.87 -26.79 15.53
C SER A 296 -9.59 -25.49 15.23
N LYS A 297 -10.80 -25.36 15.78
CA LYS A 297 -11.63 -24.14 15.73
C LYS A 297 -11.28 -23.15 16.83
N THR A 298 -10.37 -23.51 17.76
CA THR A 298 -9.94 -22.68 18.90
C THR A 298 -8.46 -22.28 18.85
N GLN A 299 -7.63 -22.96 18.04
CA GLN A 299 -6.24 -22.55 17.81
C GLN A 299 -6.15 -21.58 16.61
N PRO A 300 -5.46 -20.43 16.77
CA PRO A 300 -5.30 -19.46 15.69
C PRO A 300 -4.21 -19.85 14.68
N GLY A 301 -4.17 -19.14 13.55
CA GLY A 301 -3.21 -19.35 12.47
C GLY A 301 -3.70 -20.29 11.36
N HIS A 302 -4.96 -20.71 11.39
CA HIS A 302 -5.61 -21.48 10.32
C HIS A 302 -6.32 -20.54 9.33
N ALA A 303 -6.34 -20.92 8.04
CA ALA A 303 -7.17 -20.24 7.06
C ALA A 303 -8.65 -20.40 7.44
N LYS A 304 -9.49 -19.43 7.09
CA LYS A 304 -10.93 -19.40 7.44
C LYS A 304 -11.63 -20.68 6.98
N ARG A 305 -11.34 -21.14 5.76
CA ARG A 305 -11.75 -22.44 5.20
C ARG A 305 -10.65 -22.97 4.29
N HIS A 306 -10.72 -24.25 3.94
CA HIS A 306 -9.86 -24.84 2.92
C HIS A 306 -10.36 -24.44 1.51
N LYS A 307 -10.17 -23.18 1.11
CA LYS A 307 -10.68 -22.64 -0.16
C LYS A 307 -9.75 -21.60 -0.77
N ILE A 308 -9.51 -21.73 -2.07
CA ILE A 308 -8.77 -20.79 -2.92
C ILE A 308 -9.75 -19.76 -3.52
N GLU A 309 -9.52 -18.47 -3.26
CA GLU A 309 -10.13 -17.37 -4.00
C GLU A 309 -9.21 -16.96 -5.18
N ALA A 310 -9.60 -17.28 -6.41
CA ALA A 310 -8.83 -16.94 -7.62
C ALA A 310 -8.58 -15.42 -7.78
N LEU A 311 -9.55 -14.60 -7.35
CA LEU A 311 -9.39 -13.16 -7.16
C LEU A 311 -9.31 -12.87 -5.66
N PRO A 312 -8.17 -12.40 -5.10
CA PRO A 312 -8.06 -12.11 -3.68
C PRO A 312 -8.94 -10.90 -3.28
N LYS A 313 -9.36 -10.84 -2.01
CA LYS A 313 -10.01 -9.64 -1.46
C LYS A 313 -8.99 -8.57 -1.10
N ARG A 314 -9.39 -7.29 -1.14
CA ARG A 314 -8.60 -6.15 -0.65
C ARG A 314 -8.13 -6.32 0.80
N GLU A 315 -8.93 -6.99 1.63
CA GLU A 315 -8.58 -7.42 2.99
C GLU A 315 -7.19 -8.09 3.05
N MET A 316 -6.90 -9.03 2.14
CA MET A 316 -5.64 -9.77 2.10
C MET A 316 -4.47 -8.89 1.63
N CYS A 317 -4.73 -7.93 0.73
CA CYS A 317 -3.72 -6.96 0.31
C CYS A 317 -3.29 -6.08 1.48
N VAL A 318 -4.24 -5.52 2.24
CA VAL A 318 -3.93 -4.54 3.31
C VAL A 318 -3.31 -5.16 4.57
N GLN A 319 -3.31 -6.49 4.73
CA GLN A 319 -2.57 -7.17 5.80
C GLN A 319 -1.06 -6.85 5.74
N CYS A 320 -0.46 -6.90 4.54
CA CYS A 320 0.92 -6.45 4.32
C CYS A 320 0.98 -4.97 3.92
N HIS A 321 0.03 -4.49 3.12
CA HIS A 321 -0.03 -3.10 2.65
C HIS A 321 -0.81 -2.20 3.64
N GLN A 322 -0.44 -2.23 4.92
CA GLN A 322 -1.16 -1.55 6.00
C GLN A 322 -1.25 -0.03 5.83
N GLY A 323 -0.30 0.60 5.13
CA GLY A 323 -0.38 2.04 4.78
C GLY A 323 -1.56 2.42 3.86
N PHE A 324 -2.33 1.44 3.38
CA PHE A 324 -3.54 1.65 2.56
C PHE A 324 -4.83 1.27 3.30
N SER A 325 -4.78 0.84 4.57
CA SER A 325 -5.99 0.65 5.40
C SER A 325 -6.63 1.97 5.84
N ILE A 326 -5.91 3.09 5.72
CA ILE A 326 -6.41 4.46 5.84
C ILE A 326 -7.38 4.87 4.72
N GLN A 327 -7.65 3.95 3.79
CA GLN A 327 -8.64 4.09 2.72
C GLN A 327 -9.69 2.99 2.93
N PRO A 328 -10.99 3.32 2.99
CA PRO A 328 -12.04 2.33 3.28
C PRO A 328 -12.05 1.21 2.23
N LEU A 329 -12.67 0.09 2.58
CA LEU A 329 -12.75 -1.07 1.70
C LEU A 329 -13.53 -0.72 0.42
N GLY A 330 -13.00 -1.16 -0.72
CA GLY A 330 -13.76 -1.15 -1.97
C GLY A 330 -14.96 -2.09 -1.86
N ASN A 331 -15.95 -1.84 -2.71
CA ASN A 331 -17.22 -2.59 -2.82
C ASN A 331 -18.22 -2.48 -1.65
N GLU A 332 -17.81 -2.20 -0.41
CA GLU A 332 -18.73 -1.74 0.65
C GLU A 332 -19.26 -0.32 0.34
N PRO A 333 -20.52 0.02 0.70
CA PRO A 333 -21.01 1.38 0.59
C PRO A 333 -20.25 2.28 1.56
N SER A 334 -19.68 3.39 1.06
CA SER A 334 -18.93 4.30 1.92
C SER A 334 -19.84 4.94 2.99
N PRO A 335 -19.48 4.93 4.29
CA PRO A 335 -20.28 5.52 5.36
C PRO A 335 -20.40 7.06 5.24
N VAL A 336 -19.65 7.68 4.33
CA VAL A 336 -19.72 9.11 3.98
C VAL A 336 -21.11 9.54 3.47
N LYS A 337 -22.03 8.60 3.20
CA LYS A 337 -23.42 8.92 2.84
C LYS A 337 -24.27 9.51 3.98
N GLU A 338 -23.82 9.41 5.24
CA GLU A 338 -24.54 9.95 6.42
C GLU A 338 -23.89 11.21 7.03
N ILE A 339 -22.89 11.81 6.36
CA ILE A 339 -22.22 13.04 6.82
C ILE A 339 -22.94 14.31 6.30
N PHE A 340 -24.08 14.17 5.61
CA PHE A 340 -24.80 15.28 4.94
C PHE A 340 -26.33 15.23 5.09
N SER A 341 -26.82 14.97 6.31
CA SER A 341 -28.16 15.24 6.88
C SER A 341 -28.11 14.74 8.34
N THR A 342 -28.63 15.37 9.39
CA THR A 342 -29.62 16.46 9.57
C THR A 342 -29.19 17.45 10.69
N PRO A 343 -29.86 18.60 10.87
CA PRO A 343 -29.75 19.42 12.10
C PRO A 343 -30.71 18.93 13.21
N GLY A 344 -30.40 19.24 14.48
CA GLY A 344 -31.35 19.12 15.61
C GLY A 344 -30.80 18.38 16.85
N ASP A 345 -30.41 19.17 17.87
CA ASP A 345 -30.73 19.07 19.31
C ASP A 345 -30.67 17.71 20.07
N GLY A 346 -30.04 17.74 21.26
CA GLY A 346 -30.11 16.66 22.26
C GLY A 346 -28.93 16.60 23.24
N GLU A 347 -29.23 16.61 24.53
CA GLU A 347 -28.35 16.37 25.70
C GLU A 347 -27.56 15.03 25.59
N GLU A 348 -26.45 14.77 26.28
CA GLU A 348 -26.09 15.05 27.68
C GLU A 348 -24.55 14.94 27.89
N GLU A 349 -23.93 15.64 28.88
CA GLU A 349 -22.50 15.49 29.21
C GLU A 349 -22.26 14.55 30.42
N PRO A 350 -21.33 13.57 30.33
CA PRO A 350 -20.84 12.83 31.50
C PRO A 350 -19.56 13.45 32.09
N GLU A 351 -19.50 13.47 33.43
CA GLU A 351 -18.46 14.15 34.22
C GLU A 351 -17.05 13.52 34.10
N LEU A 352 -16.01 14.30 34.42
CA LEU A 352 -14.61 13.88 34.36
C LEU A 352 -13.84 14.32 35.61
N GLU A 353 -13.77 13.43 36.60
CA GLU A 353 -13.15 13.72 37.90
C GLU A 353 -11.61 13.77 37.88
N ASN A 354 -11.10 14.80 38.57
CA ASN A 354 -9.87 14.81 39.39
C ASN A 354 -8.50 14.51 38.74
N SER A 355 -7.66 15.55 38.71
CA SER A 355 -6.20 15.43 38.91
C SER A 355 -5.67 16.70 39.61
N PRO A 356 -4.62 16.61 40.45
CA PRO A 356 -4.32 17.62 41.48
C PRO A 356 -3.59 18.89 40.96
N PRO A 357 -3.63 20.00 41.71
CA PRO A 357 -3.10 21.30 41.28
C PRO A 357 -1.57 21.42 41.38
N LEU A 358 -0.99 22.35 40.61
CA LEU A 358 0.40 22.80 40.78
C LEU A 358 0.50 23.92 41.82
N GLU A 359 1.56 23.89 42.61
CA GLU A 359 1.94 24.97 43.52
C GLU A 359 2.62 26.14 42.76
N THR A 360 2.47 27.35 43.29
CA THR A 360 3.10 28.56 42.76
C THR A 360 4.19 29.09 43.70
N GLU A 361 5.44 29.10 43.24
CA GLU A 361 6.52 29.86 43.89
C GLU A 361 6.93 31.09 43.04
N LYS A 362 7.52 32.09 43.72
CA LYS A 362 7.65 33.47 43.24
C LYS A 362 9.07 33.79 42.77
N PHE A 363 9.20 34.78 41.89
CA PHE A 363 10.37 35.64 41.81
C PHE A 363 9.96 37.13 41.90
N PRO A 364 10.84 38.02 42.40
CA PRO A 364 10.43 39.33 42.93
C PRO A 364 10.41 40.48 41.90
N SER A 365 9.98 41.63 42.40
CA SER A 365 9.73 42.91 41.73
C SER A 365 10.95 43.69 41.25
N GLU A 366 10.76 44.53 40.24
CA GLU A 366 11.24 45.93 40.25
C GLU A 366 10.34 46.84 39.38
N THR A 367 10.24 48.13 39.71
CA THR A 367 9.46 49.18 39.00
C THR A 367 10.24 50.51 39.05
N PRO A 368 10.06 51.48 38.13
CA PRO A 368 8.91 52.42 38.10
C PRO A 368 8.24 52.50 36.69
N ALA A 369 6.93 52.75 36.49
CA ALA A 369 5.99 53.78 36.98
C ALA A 369 6.04 55.13 36.22
N GLU A 370 4.93 55.50 35.54
CA GLU A 370 4.29 56.85 35.53
C GLU A 370 2.92 56.82 34.79
N LYS A 371 1.88 57.43 35.42
CA LYS A 371 0.78 58.31 34.89
C LYS A 371 -0.05 57.93 33.62
N MET A 372 -1.32 58.36 33.45
CA MET A 372 -2.49 58.70 34.31
C MET A 372 -3.69 59.13 33.41
N VAL A 373 -4.92 59.25 33.96
CA VAL A 373 -6.17 59.80 33.34
C VAL A 373 -6.80 58.91 32.23
N SER A 374 -8.09 58.61 32.10
CA SER A 374 -9.40 58.85 32.78
C SER A 374 -10.47 59.53 31.88
N ASN A 375 -11.74 59.27 32.21
CA ASN A 375 -13.02 59.80 31.68
C ASN A 375 -13.57 59.04 30.44
N GLN A 376 -14.85 58.63 30.31
CA GLN A 376 -16.17 59.19 30.72
C GLN A 376 -16.63 60.40 29.85
N ILE A 377 -17.91 60.58 29.45
CA ILE A 377 -19.19 59.88 29.77
C ILE A 377 -20.27 60.17 28.65
N GLU A 378 -21.47 59.56 28.73
CA GLU A 378 -22.72 59.86 27.96
C GLU A 378 -22.70 59.72 26.41
N GLY A 379 -23.80 59.41 25.69
CA GLY A 379 -25.11 58.86 26.08
C GLY A 379 -26.34 59.77 25.81
N ASP A 380 -27.28 59.33 24.95
CA ASP A 380 -28.74 59.57 25.12
C ASP A 380 -29.61 58.64 24.22
N GLN A 381 -30.92 58.59 24.46
CA GLN A 381 -31.94 57.75 23.79
C GLN A 381 -32.96 58.56 22.96
N LYS A 382 -33.71 57.88 22.07
CA LYS A 382 -35.17 58.11 21.89
C LYS A 382 -35.90 56.93 21.23
N GLN A 383 -37.23 56.99 21.23
CA GLN A 383 -38.17 55.87 21.34
C GLN A 383 -39.50 56.19 20.61
N VAL A 384 -40.53 55.30 20.69
CA VAL A 384 -41.99 55.54 20.47
C VAL A 384 -42.48 55.53 18.99
N ASN A 385 -43.58 54.87 18.53
CA ASN A 385 -44.54 53.87 19.11
C ASN A 385 -45.43 53.16 18.02
N GLU A 386 -46.08 52.01 18.38
CA GLU A 386 -47.47 51.51 18.07
C GLU A 386 -47.97 51.36 16.58
N GLU A 387 -49.03 50.63 16.13
CA GLU A 387 -49.97 49.54 16.56
C GLU A 387 -50.71 48.93 15.29
N PHE A 388 -51.62 47.93 15.21
CA PHE A 388 -52.21 46.88 16.10
C PHE A 388 -52.64 45.56 15.33
N LYS A 389 -53.95 45.29 15.11
CA LYS A 389 -54.65 44.01 14.70
C LYS A 389 -56.08 44.32 14.13
N PRO A 390 -57.00 43.38 13.72
CA PRO A 390 -57.00 41.90 13.62
C PRO A 390 -57.61 41.25 12.32
N ASP A 391 -57.74 39.91 12.33
CA ASP A 391 -58.30 38.87 11.40
C ASP A 391 -59.83 38.86 11.07
N PRO A 392 -60.42 37.93 10.24
CA PRO A 392 -59.97 36.99 9.16
C PRO A 392 -60.90 37.11 7.88
N PRO A 393 -61.52 36.10 7.16
CA PRO A 393 -61.32 34.64 6.89
C PRO A 393 -61.59 34.11 5.42
N THR A 394 -61.50 32.77 5.25
CA THR A 394 -62.17 31.85 4.24
C THR A 394 -61.75 31.71 2.74
N ARG A 395 -60.90 30.69 2.49
CA ARG A 395 -61.18 29.44 1.70
C ARG A 395 -61.49 29.48 0.17
N LYS A 396 -60.48 29.12 -0.67
CA LYS A 396 -60.48 27.98 -1.65
C LYS A 396 -59.18 27.91 -2.48
N GLU A 397 -58.68 26.71 -2.77
CA GLU A 397 -57.53 26.39 -3.65
C GLU A 397 -58.01 25.96 -5.06
N PRO A 398 -57.15 25.57 -6.05
CA PRO A 398 -55.66 25.53 -6.08
C PRO A 398 -55.04 26.11 -7.41
N VAL A 399 -53.74 25.81 -7.63
CA VAL A 399 -52.96 25.74 -8.91
C VAL A 399 -51.96 26.89 -9.21
N ALA A 400 -50.81 26.49 -9.77
CA ALA A 400 -49.73 27.27 -10.43
C ALA A 400 -48.74 28.09 -9.56
N ASN A 401 -47.70 27.43 -9.05
CA ASN A 401 -46.49 28.10 -8.52
C ASN A 401 -45.35 28.22 -9.55
N LYS A 402 -45.09 29.46 -9.99
CA LYS A 402 -43.81 29.97 -10.52
C LYS A 402 -43.90 31.49 -10.70
N PRO A 403 -42.82 32.29 -10.55
CA PRO A 403 -41.56 32.02 -9.86
C PRO A 403 -41.30 33.06 -8.74
N GLU A 404 -40.82 32.62 -7.57
CA GLU A 404 -40.34 33.55 -6.53
C GLU A 404 -38.83 33.83 -6.63
N LYS A 405 -38.40 34.90 -5.96
CA LYS A 405 -37.18 35.65 -6.25
C LYS A 405 -35.92 35.02 -5.65
N GLU A 406 -34.78 35.32 -6.28
CA GLU A 406 -33.46 35.10 -5.71
C GLU A 406 -33.24 36.02 -4.49
N GLU A 407 -33.36 35.48 -3.28
CA GLU A 407 -32.74 36.13 -2.11
C GLU A 407 -31.22 35.91 -2.16
N LYS A 408 -30.48 37.01 -2.16
CA LYS A 408 -29.02 37.00 -2.10
C LYS A 408 -28.55 36.66 -0.69
N ILE A 409 -28.52 35.38 -0.36
CA ILE A 409 -27.67 34.89 0.74
C ILE A 409 -26.23 35.29 0.38
N SER A 410 -25.62 36.12 1.22
CA SER A 410 -24.26 36.60 1.01
C SER A 410 -23.30 35.41 1.01
N ALA A 411 -22.49 35.30 -0.04
CA ALA A 411 -21.50 34.24 -0.18
C ALA A 411 -20.32 34.50 0.78
N GLY A 412 -20.52 34.22 2.07
CA GLY A 412 -19.46 34.20 3.06
C GLY A 412 -18.29 33.37 2.54
N ALA A 413 -17.11 34.00 2.43
CA ALA A 413 -16.03 33.51 1.58
C ALA A 413 -15.57 32.11 2.02
N LYS A 414 -16.02 31.09 1.27
CA LYS A 414 -15.74 29.68 1.56
C LYS A 414 -14.27 29.41 1.25
N GLU A 415 -13.44 29.60 2.27
CA GLU A 415 -11.98 29.67 2.19
C GLU A 415 -11.41 28.62 1.21
N LEU A 416 -10.94 29.10 0.06
CA LEU A 416 -10.48 28.27 -1.04
C LEU A 416 -9.08 27.74 -0.69
N SER A 417 -9.06 26.72 0.18
CA SER A 417 -7.86 26.05 0.67
C SER A 417 -6.94 25.69 -0.48
N LEU A 418 -5.82 26.40 -0.61
CA LEU A 418 -4.77 26.24 -1.62
C LEU A 418 -4.28 24.78 -1.75
N PHE A 419 -4.47 24.00 -0.68
CA PHE A 419 -4.07 22.62 -0.54
C PHE A 419 -5.29 21.71 -0.41
N ALA A 420 -5.38 20.69 -1.27
CA ALA A 420 -6.50 19.77 -1.38
C ALA A 420 -6.51 18.71 -0.26
N GLY A 421 -6.93 19.11 0.94
CA GLY A 421 -7.04 18.24 2.13
C GLY A 421 -5.99 18.58 3.17
N LYS A 422 -6.32 19.54 4.06
CA LYS A 422 -5.47 20.04 5.15
C LYS A 422 -5.10 18.92 6.16
N GLY A 423 -4.08 18.11 5.85
CA GLY A 423 -3.58 17.03 6.71
C GLY A 423 -4.45 15.76 6.80
N ASN A 424 -5.65 15.76 6.21
CA ASN A 424 -6.63 14.68 6.36
C ASN A 424 -6.66 13.73 5.15
N ALA A 425 -6.75 12.42 5.41
CA ALA A 425 -6.65 11.37 4.41
C ALA A 425 -7.90 11.32 3.51
N ARG A 426 -7.84 12.04 2.38
CA ARG A 426 -8.88 11.98 1.35
C ARG A 426 -8.87 10.63 0.64
N ILE A 427 -10.06 10.16 0.26
CA ILE A 427 -10.25 8.90 -0.44
C ILE A 427 -9.84 9.01 -1.92
N ASP A 428 -9.11 8.02 -2.43
CA ASP A 428 -8.82 7.90 -3.87
C ASP A 428 -10.12 7.66 -4.66
N ILE A 429 -10.33 8.42 -5.73
CA ILE A 429 -11.56 8.44 -6.51
C ILE A 429 -11.96 7.07 -7.09
N HIS A 430 -10.99 6.17 -7.32
CA HIS A 430 -11.27 4.81 -7.77
C HIS A 430 -11.82 3.95 -6.63
N THR A 431 -11.20 4.03 -5.44
CA THR A 431 -11.73 3.38 -4.22
C THR A 431 -13.10 3.96 -3.86
N ALA A 432 -13.30 5.28 -3.97
CA ALA A 432 -14.57 5.94 -3.70
C ALA A 432 -15.71 5.50 -4.62
N ARG A 433 -15.39 5.04 -5.85
CA ARG A 433 -16.36 4.43 -6.77
C ARG A 433 -16.56 2.92 -6.55
N GLY A 434 -15.79 2.31 -5.66
CA GLY A 434 -15.87 0.90 -5.32
C GLY A 434 -14.92 -0.01 -6.12
N MET A 435 -13.86 0.53 -6.73
CA MET A 435 -12.79 -0.29 -7.32
C MET A 435 -11.86 -0.82 -6.23
N ASP A 436 -11.44 -2.09 -6.36
CA ASP A 436 -10.45 -2.74 -5.52
C ASP A 436 -9.06 -2.74 -6.15
N CYS A 437 -8.02 -3.03 -5.35
CA CYS A 437 -6.62 -3.00 -5.78
C CYS A 437 -6.36 -3.82 -7.05
N ILE A 438 -7.05 -4.96 -7.19
CA ILE A 438 -6.96 -5.88 -8.33
C ILE A 438 -7.66 -5.35 -9.59
N ASP A 439 -8.53 -4.34 -9.53
CA ASP A 439 -9.20 -3.80 -10.72
C ASP A 439 -8.21 -2.98 -11.56
N CYS A 440 -7.28 -2.29 -10.89
CA CYS A 440 -6.16 -1.59 -11.50
C CYS A 440 -4.93 -2.51 -11.71
N HIS A 441 -4.50 -3.25 -10.68
CA HIS A 441 -3.34 -4.12 -10.79
C HIS A 441 -3.67 -5.44 -11.51
N THR A 442 -2.92 -5.74 -12.57
CA THR A 442 -3.03 -7.00 -13.31
C THR A 442 -2.32 -8.14 -12.59
N GLN A 443 -2.55 -9.39 -13.05
CA GLN A 443 -1.77 -10.53 -12.57
C GLN A 443 -0.25 -10.37 -12.82
N ARG A 444 0.14 -9.55 -13.82
CA ARG A 444 1.55 -9.28 -14.14
C ARG A 444 2.19 -8.26 -13.20
N ASP A 445 1.42 -7.29 -12.70
CA ASP A 445 1.89 -6.32 -11.70
C ASP A 445 2.10 -6.99 -10.33
N ILE A 446 1.20 -7.92 -9.96
CA ILE A 446 1.19 -8.59 -8.66
C ILE A 446 2.13 -9.79 -8.65
N MET A 447 1.89 -10.76 -9.54
CA MET A 447 2.60 -12.04 -9.58
C MET A 447 3.88 -11.99 -10.43
N GLY A 448 4.34 -10.79 -10.82
CA GLY A 448 5.44 -10.59 -11.77
C GLY A 448 5.04 -10.87 -13.22
N ASP A 449 5.78 -10.30 -14.18
CA ASP A 449 5.49 -10.40 -15.61
C ASP A 449 6.42 -11.34 -16.39
N GLY A 450 7.38 -11.97 -15.69
CA GLY A 450 8.44 -12.81 -16.25
C GLY A 450 9.85 -12.25 -16.04
N ASN A 451 10.01 -11.03 -15.53
CA ASN A 451 11.30 -10.32 -15.46
C ASN A 451 11.70 -9.93 -14.02
N LEU A 452 13.00 -9.91 -13.72
CA LEU A 452 13.56 -9.33 -12.50
C LEU A 452 13.71 -7.80 -12.67
N TYR A 453 13.26 -6.99 -11.71
CA TYR A 453 13.36 -5.52 -11.79
C TYR A 453 14.13 -4.89 -10.64
N SER A 454 14.69 -3.71 -10.89
CA SER A 454 15.43 -2.92 -9.89
C SER A 454 14.52 -2.07 -8.99
N LYS A 455 13.31 -1.70 -9.45
CA LYS A 455 12.37 -0.77 -8.80
C LYS A 455 10.91 -1.12 -9.11
N GLN A 456 10.00 -0.79 -8.18
CA GLN A 456 8.56 -1.04 -8.31
C GLN A 456 7.95 -0.40 -9.57
N HIS A 457 8.33 0.83 -9.92
CA HIS A 457 7.80 1.53 -11.11
C HIS A 457 8.19 0.87 -12.45
N GLN A 458 9.22 0.01 -12.45
CA GLN A 458 9.63 -0.77 -13.62
C GLN A 458 8.82 -2.06 -13.75
N ALA A 459 8.39 -2.66 -12.63
CA ALA A 459 7.54 -3.85 -12.66
C ALA A 459 6.08 -3.51 -13.00
N VAL A 460 5.55 -2.41 -12.43
CA VAL A 460 4.16 -1.98 -12.67
C VAL A 460 4.01 -1.48 -14.11
N GLU A 461 3.14 -2.14 -14.86
CA GLU A 461 2.84 -1.91 -16.27
C GLU A 461 1.64 -0.97 -16.48
N ILE A 462 0.66 -1.02 -15.57
CA ILE A 462 -0.52 -0.14 -15.62
C ILE A 462 -0.15 1.34 -15.40
N ARG A 463 -0.79 2.24 -16.15
CA ARG A 463 -0.61 3.70 -16.12
C ARG A 463 -1.97 4.41 -16.20
N CYS A 464 -2.03 5.67 -15.78
CA CYS A 464 -3.22 6.51 -15.98
C CYS A 464 -3.54 6.63 -17.47
N GLU A 465 -2.50 6.81 -18.29
CA GLU A 465 -2.57 6.94 -19.74
C GLU A 465 -3.13 5.69 -20.43
N THR A 466 -3.03 4.51 -19.84
CA THR A 466 -3.57 3.25 -20.39
C THR A 466 -5.09 3.23 -20.39
N CYS A 467 -5.74 3.89 -19.43
CA CYS A 467 -7.19 3.92 -19.29
C CYS A 467 -7.80 5.23 -19.79
N HIS A 468 -7.19 6.37 -19.45
CA HIS A 468 -7.74 7.70 -19.70
C HIS A 468 -7.19 8.38 -20.97
N GLY A 469 -6.13 7.83 -21.57
CA GLY A 469 -5.33 8.53 -22.59
C GLY A 469 -4.41 9.58 -21.95
N ASP A 470 -3.74 10.36 -22.78
CA ASP A 470 -2.91 11.50 -22.35
C ASP A 470 -3.38 12.82 -22.98
N ASP A 471 -2.61 13.89 -22.80
CA ASP A 471 -2.96 15.20 -23.35
C ASP A 471 -2.88 15.27 -24.89
N ASN A 472 -2.35 14.23 -25.56
CA ASN A 472 -2.18 14.17 -27.02
C ASN A 472 -2.99 13.04 -27.67
N SER A 473 -3.36 11.99 -26.94
CA SER A 473 -3.90 10.74 -27.49
C SER A 473 -5.00 10.14 -26.63
N TYR A 474 -5.94 9.45 -27.28
CA TYR A 474 -6.88 8.55 -26.60
C TYR A 474 -6.18 7.22 -26.23
N PRO A 475 -6.74 6.41 -25.32
CA PRO A 475 -6.20 5.09 -24.99
C PRO A 475 -5.89 4.25 -26.24
N MET A 476 -4.74 3.56 -26.24
CA MET A 476 -4.49 2.52 -27.24
C MET A 476 -5.48 1.38 -27.02
N ILE A 477 -6.16 0.93 -28.08
CA ILE A 477 -7.07 -0.21 -28.06
C ILE A 477 -6.70 -1.24 -29.13
N SER A 478 -7.07 -2.51 -28.91
CA SER A 478 -6.91 -3.57 -29.91
C SER A 478 -7.97 -4.65 -29.79
N LYS A 479 -8.54 -5.04 -30.94
CA LYS A 479 -9.62 -6.02 -31.06
C LYS A 479 -9.14 -7.44 -30.77
N VAL A 480 -9.88 -8.20 -29.98
CA VAL A 480 -9.62 -9.62 -29.71
C VAL A 480 -9.97 -10.43 -30.95
N THR A 481 -9.00 -11.16 -31.48
CA THR A 481 -9.09 -11.94 -32.73
C THR A 481 -8.90 -13.45 -32.53
N ASP A 482 -8.35 -13.87 -31.39
CA ASP A 482 -8.12 -15.28 -31.03
C ASP A 482 -9.03 -15.66 -29.86
N SER A 483 -9.70 -16.82 -29.96
CA SER A 483 -10.53 -17.39 -28.89
C SER A 483 -9.71 -17.87 -27.70
N LYS A 484 -8.40 -18.06 -27.87
CA LYS A 484 -7.43 -18.44 -26.83
C LYS A 484 -6.73 -17.24 -26.18
N ASP A 485 -7.08 -16.00 -26.54
CA ASP A 485 -6.46 -14.79 -25.96
C ASP A 485 -6.63 -14.76 -24.43
N ALA A 486 -5.56 -14.38 -23.74
CA ALA A 486 -5.51 -14.31 -22.28
C ALA A 486 -6.62 -13.44 -21.67
N VAL A 487 -7.12 -12.42 -22.38
CA VAL A 487 -8.24 -11.59 -21.86
C VAL A 487 -9.56 -12.34 -21.78
N ILE A 488 -9.80 -13.30 -22.67
CA ILE A 488 -10.98 -14.19 -22.62
C ILE A 488 -10.78 -15.12 -21.42
N ARG A 489 -9.67 -15.86 -21.39
CA ARG A 489 -9.34 -16.83 -20.33
C ARG A 489 -9.42 -16.24 -18.92
N LEU A 490 -8.81 -15.07 -18.69
CA LEU A 490 -8.80 -14.41 -17.38
C LEU A 490 -10.20 -13.89 -16.97
N SER A 491 -11.01 -13.44 -17.93
CA SER A 491 -12.34 -12.87 -17.64
C SER A 491 -13.39 -13.90 -17.22
N LYS A 492 -13.17 -15.20 -17.47
CA LYS A 492 -14.02 -16.29 -16.96
C LYS A 492 -14.08 -16.33 -15.43
N HIS A 493 -13.12 -15.73 -14.73
CA HIS A 493 -13.08 -15.65 -13.27
C HIS A 493 -13.60 -14.31 -12.72
N TYR A 494 -14.13 -13.43 -13.58
CA TYR A 494 -14.67 -12.12 -13.17
C TYR A 494 -16.19 -12.21 -13.03
N GLN A 495 -16.78 -11.36 -12.17
CA GLN A 495 -18.23 -11.18 -12.19
C GLN A 495 -18.67 -10.41 -13.43
N GLY A 496 -19.82 -10.77 -13.99
CA GLY A 496 -20.33 -10.22 -15.25
C GLY A 496 -20.06 -11.12 -16.45
N THR A 497 -20.23 -10.58 -17.66
CA THR A 497 -20.06 -11.35 -18.90
C THR A 497 -18.56 -11.45 -19.27
N PRO A 498 -18.00 -12.66 -19.48
CA PRO A 498 -16.64 -12.82 -19.96
C PRO A 498 -16.42 -12.14 -21.32
N ASN A 499 -15.17 -11.76 -21.61
CA ASN A 499 -14.80 -11.16 -22.89
C ASN A 499 -14.88 -12.19 -24.03
N SER A 500 -15.07 -11.68 -25.25
CA SER A 500 -15.28 -12.50 -26.45
C SER A 500 -14.34 -12.13 -27.61
N VAL A 501 -14.29 -12.98 -28.65
CA VAL A 501 -13.68 -12.61 -29.93
C VAL A 501 -14.55 -11.55 -30.59
N GLY A 502 -14.03 -10.35 -30.76
CA GLY A 502 -14.81 -9.17 -31.16
C GLY A 502 -14.58 -7.97 -30.25
N ASP A 503 -14.35 -8.18 -28.95
CA ASP A 503 -14.17 -7.13 -27.95
C ASP A 503 -12.94 -6.25 -28.27
N TRP A 504 -13.02 -4.95 -27.99
CA TRP A 504 -11.89 -4.03 -28.11
C TRP A 504 -11.33 -3.72 -26.72
N MET A 505 -10.13 -4.22 -26.41
CA MET A 505 -9.52 -4.05 -25.09
C MET A 505 -8.52 -2.89 -25.10
N ALA A 506 -8.36 -2.20 -23.96
CA ALA A 506 -7.27 -1.24 -23.75
C ALA A 506 -5.91 -1.96 -23.78
N VAL A 507 -4.88 -1.26 -24.25
CA VAL A 507 -3.54 -1.80 -24.51
C VAL A 507 -2.48 -0.98 -23.78
N SER A 508 -1.60 -1.67 -23.05
CA SER A 508 -0.50 -1.07 -22.30
C SER A 508 0.62 -0.50 -23.19
N GLU A 509 1.53 0.25 -22.58
CA GLU A 509 2.80 0.67 -23.19
C GLU A 509 3.60 -0.53 -23.73
N ARG A 510 3.55 -1.68 -23.03
CA ARG A 510 4.15 -2.97 -23.40
C ARG A 510 3.35 -3.78 -24.43
N LYS A 511 2.33 -3.17 -25.06
CA LYS A 511 1.47 -3.76 -26.10
C LYS A 511 0.67 -5.00 -25.64
N ARG A 512 0.41 -5.13 -24.33
CA ARG A 512 -0.43 -6.19 -23.76
C ARG A 512 -1.84 -5.65 -23.52
N ARG A 513 -2.87 -6.45 -23.79
CA ARG A 513 -4.26 -6.07 -23.48
C ARG A 513 -4.52 -6.11 -21.97
N LEU A 514 -5.31 -5.18 -21.46
CA LEU A 514 -5.96 -5.29 -20.15
C LEU A 514 -7.19 -6.18 -20.27
N SER A 515 -7.40 -7.08 -19.31
CA SER A 515 -8.50 -8.05 -19.33
C SER A 515 -9.85 -7.50 -18.83
N ASN A 516 -9.87 -6.32 -18.22
CA ASN A 516 -11.07 -5.70 -17.65
C ASN A 516 -11.28 -4.23 -18.05
N VAL A 517 -10.53 -3.74 -19.04
CA VAL A 517 -10.69 -2.37 -19.56
C VAL A 517 -10.94 -2.47 -21.06
N LYS A 518 -12.14 -2.06 -21.50
CA LYS A 518 -12.60 -2.29 -22.88
C LYS A 518 -13.47 -1.16 -23.42
N VAL A 519 -13.72 -1.18 -24.72
CA VAL A 519 -14.77 -0.39 -25.35
C VAL A 519 -16.09 -1.12 -25.17
N GLN A 520 -17.11 -0.44 -24.65
CA GLN A 520 -18.49 -0.90 -24.59
C GLN A 520 -19.40 0.28 -24.95
N ASP A 521 -20.41 0.06 -25.80
CA ASP A 521 -21.41 1.08 -26.17
C ASP A 521 -20.80 2.41 -26.67
N GLY A 522 -19.66 2.31 -27.37
CA GLY A 522 -18.87 3.45 -27.88
C GLY A 522 -17.99 4.16 -26.85
N LYS A 523 -18.04 3.78 -25.57
CA LYS A 523 -17.26 4.36 -24.47
C LYS A 523 -16.11 3.47 -24.04
N MET A 524 -15.07 4.05 -23.45
CA MET A 524 -14.09 3.32 -22.65
C MET A 524 -14.66 3.03 -21.25
N VAL A 525 -14.61 1.77 -20.82
CA VAL A 525 -15.11 1.33 -19.51
C VAL A 525 -14.11 0.43 -18.78
N VAL A 526 -14.12 0.47 -17.43
CA VAL A 526 -13.49 -0.54 -16.57
C VAL A 526 -14.58 -1.44 -15.98
N VAL A 527 -14.37 -2.75 -15.99
CA VAL A 527 -15.18 -3.72 -15.24
C VAL A 527 -14.48 -4.06 -13.92
N GLY A 528 -15.19 -3.95 -12.80
CA GLY A 528 -14.72 -4.40 -11.49
C GLY A 528 -14.70 -5.94 -11.42
N LYS A 529 -13.52 -6.54 -11.29
CA LYS A 529 -13.30 -7.99 -11.47
C LYS A 529 -14.08 -8.82 -10.45
N LYS A 530 -14.21 -8.36 -9.21
CA LYS A 530 -14.97 -9.04 -8.14
C LYS A 530 -16.41 -8.57 -7.96
N SER A 531 -16.85 -7.51 -8.63
CA SER A 531 -18.18 -6.92 -8.40
C SER A 531 -19.03 -6.72 -9.65
N GLY A 532 -18.50 -6.99 -10.84
CA GLY A 532 -19.22 -6.86 -12.12
C GLY A 532 -19.62 -5.44 -12.51
N ARG A 533 -19.39 -4.45 -11.65
CA ARG A 533 -19.73 -3.05 -11.85
C ARG A 533 -18.94 -2.49 -13.04
N VAL A 534 -19.64 -1.82 -13.95
CA VAL A 534 -19.06 -1.14 -15.12
C VAL A 534 -18.88 0.33 -14.78
N TYR A 535 -17.68 0.88 -15.04
CA TYR A 535 -17.30 2.24 -14.73
C TYR A 535 -16.90 2.99 -16.00
N ASP A 536 -17.67 4.01 -16.40
CA ASP A 536 -17.33 4.95 -17.47
C ASP A 536 -15.98 5.64 -17.19
N ILE A 537 -15.06 5.62 -18.16
CA ILE A 537 -13.74 6.26 -18.03
C ILE A 537 -13.79 7.68 -18.62
N PRO A 538 -13.55 8.74 -17.83
CA PRO A 538 -13.38 10.09 -18.37
C PRO A 538 -12.04 10.20 -19.09
N LEU A 539 -12.04 10.61 -20.35
CA LEU A 539 -10.83 10.70 -21.18
C LEU A 539 -10.15 12.07 -21.03
N VAL A 540 -8.80 12.08 -21.03
CA VAL A 540 -8.00 13.30 -20.77
C VAL A 540 -8.25 14.38 -21.81
N ARG A 541 -8.33 14.00 -23.09
CA ARG A 541 -8.54 14.90 -24.24
C ARG A 541 -9.86 15.67 -24.20
N ASP A 542 -10.85 15.23 -23.42
CA ASP A 542 -12.19 15.83 -23.41
C ASP A 542 -12.33 17.01 -22.43
N LYS A 543 -11.22 17.43 -21.78
CA LYS A 543 -11.21 18.46 -20.72
C LYS A 543 -10.14 19.52 -20.95
N GLN A 544 -10.57 20.77 -21.16
CA GLN A 544 -9.70 21.91 -21.51
C GLN A 544 -8.55 22.17 -20.51
N ALA A 545 -8.72 21.85 -19.23
CA ALA A 545 -7.70 22.05 -18.19
C ALA A 545 -6.37 21.31 -18.46
N HIS A 546 -6.38 20.23 -19.26
CA HIS A 546 -5.16 19.48 -19.63
C HIS A 546 -4.34 20.12 -20.76
N PHE A 547 -4.83 21.19 -21.40
CA PHE A 547 -4.26 21.72 -22.64
C PHE A 547 -3.26 22.88 -22.46
N ILE A 548 -2.89 23.26 -21.21
CA ILE A 548 -1.84 24.27 -20.95
C ILE A 548 -0.52 23.83 -21.60
N PRO A 549 -0.03 24.47 -22.69
CA PRO A 549 1.05 23.92 -23.51
C PRO A 549 2.38 23.72 -22.78
N GLN A 550 2.60 24.44 -21.69
CA GLN A 550 3.83 24.37 -20.89
C GLN A 550 3.79 23.28 -19.81
N HIS A 551 2.64 22.61 -19.63
CA HIS A 551 2.44 21.43 -18.77
C HIS A 551 2.39 20.13 -19.57
N ARG A 552 1.89 20.18 -20.81
CA ARG A 552 1.80 19.06 -21.76
C ARG A 552 3.11 18.27 -21.87
N SER A 553 3.00 16.94 -21.83
CA SER A 553 4.13 15.99 -21.77
C SER A 553 5.16 16.17 -20.64
N ARG A 554 5.05 17.18 -19.76
CA ARG A 554 6.04 17.51 -18.71
C ARG A 554 5.62 17.09 -17.31
N LEU A 555 4.32 16.98 -17.03
CA LEU A 555 3.78 16.52 -15.75
C LEU A 555 3.35 15.06 -15.83
N GLU A 556 3.50 14.30 -14.74
CA GLU A 556 2.74 13.09 -14.50
C GLU A 556 1.32 13.45 -14.03
N CYS A 557 0.31 12.65 -14.38
CA CYS A 557 -1.08 12.89 -13.93
C CYS A 557 -1.17 13.00 -12.39
N THR A 558 -0.36 12.21 -11.69
CA THR A 558 -0.26 12.22 -10.22
C THR A 558 0.29 13.54 -9.66
N ALA A 559 1.09 14.32 -10.39
CA ALA A 559 1.58 15.61 -9.89
C ALA A 559 0.43 16.62 -9.61
N CYS A 560 -0.61 16.59 -10.45
CA CYS A 560 -1.81 17.41 -10.29
C CYS A 560 -2.88 16.74 -9.42
N HIS A 561 -3.13 15.44 -9.61
CA HIS A 561 -4.26 14.74 -9.00
C HIS A 561 -3.98 14.07 -7.65
N SER A 562 -2.73 13.83 -7.27
CA SER A 562 -2.41 13.22 -5.96
C SER A 562 -2.51 14.24 -4.83
N GLN A 563 -3.50 14.06 -3.97
CA GLN A 563 -3.83 15.01 -2.90
C GLN A 563 -2.88 14.93 -1.69
N TRP A 564 -2.38 13.74 -1.35
CA TRP A 564 -1.48 13.53 -0.21
C TRP A 564 -0.44 12.43 -0.46
N VAL A 565 0.63 12.43 0.32
CA VAL A 565 1.60 11.32 0.45
C VAL A 565 1.75 10.96 1.92
N VAL A 566 2.13 9.71 2.21
CA VAL A 566 2.54 9.31 3.56
C VAL A 566 3.81 10.05 3.99
N LYS A 567 3.95 10.27 5.30
CA LYS A 567 5.18 10.77 5.93
C LYS A 567 5.61 9.76 6.99
N CYS A 568 6.84 9.23 6.85
CA CYS A 568 7.34 8.18 7.72
C CYS A 568 8.28 8.79 8.76
N GLU A 569 7.76 9.07 9.96
CA GLU A 569 8.52 9.70 11.05
C GLU A 569 9.50 8.72 11.73
N GLY A 570 9.26 7.41 11.60
CA GLY A 570 9.88 6.37 12.43
C GLY A 570 11.14 5.71 11.86
N CYS A 571 12.25 6.44 11.76
CA CYS A 571 13.55 5.88 11.39
C CYS A 571 14.74 6.48 12.18
N HIS A 572 14.50 6.82 13.44
CA HIS A 572 15.54 6.69 14.46
C HIS A 572 15.64 5.22 14.84
N THR A 573 16.85 4.65 14.91
CA THR A 573 17.03 3.22 15.23
C THR A 573 18.32 2.98 15.99
N THR A 574 18.21 2.20 17.06
CA THR A 574 19.32 1.82 17.93
C THR A 574 19.55 0.32 17.83
N MET A 575 20.78 -0.09 17.48
CA MET A 575 21.27 -1.45 17.62
C MET A 575 22.19 -1.55 18.83
N LYS A 576 22.22 -2.72 19.48
CA LYS A 576 23.18 -3.04 20.53
C LYS A 576 24.02 -4.24 20.10
N ILE A 577 25.33 -4.20 20.36
CA ILE A 577 26.23 -5.36 20.17
C ILE A 577 25.83 -6.45 21.18
N GLY A 578 26.05 -7.72 20.83
CA GLY A 578 25.61 -8.89 21.59
C GLY A 578 24.13 -9.23 21.40
N GLN A 579 23.25 -8.22 21.31
CA GLN A 579 21.84 -8.45 21.00
C GLN A 579 21.63 -8.66 19.48
N VAL A 580 20.83 -9.65 19.11
CA VAL A 580 20.43 -9.87 17.71
C VAL A 580 19.17 -9.07 17.40
N GLU A 581 18.16 -9.12 18.27
CA GLU A 581 16.87 -8.44 18.07
C GLU A 581 16.97 -6.93 18.30
N LEU A 582 16.35 -6.16 17.40
CA LEU A 582 15.98 -4.76 17.61
C LEU A 582 14.74 -4.70 18.53
N ASN A 583 14.68 -3.74 19.46
CA ASN A 583 13.39 -3.41 20.09
C ASN A 583 12.42 -2.90 18.97
N LEU A 584 11.19 -3.42 18.97
CA LEU A 584 10.20 -3.17 17.92
C LEU A 584 9.00 -2.31 18.35
N GLU A 585 8.89 -1.90 19.61
CA GLU A 585 7.62 -1.58 20.28
C GLU A 585 6.93 -0.30 19.77
N GLU A 586 7.67 0.71 19.31
CA GLU A 586 7.09 1.95 18.80
C GLU A 586 6.39 1.76 17.43
N LYS A 587 5.08 1.48 17.46
CA LYS A 587 4.17 1.65 16.31
C LYS A 587 3.97 3.15 16.01
N ILE A 588 4.96 3.78 15.39
CA ILE A 588 4.90 5.18 15.01
C ILE A 588 3.79 5.39 13.96
N PRO A 589 2.78 6.25 14.20
CA PRO A 589 1.62 6.37 13.35
C PRO A 589 1.98 6.93 11.97
N ILE A 590 1.35 6.40 10.93
CA ILE A 590 1.49 6.90 9.56
C ILE A 590 0.81 8.26 9.47
N LYS A 591 1.61 9.32 9.45
CA LYS A 591 1.14 10.66 9.10
C LYS A 591 1.04 10.78 7.58
N ILE A 592 0.34 11.80 7.13
CA ILE A 592 0.33 12.23 5.73
C ILE A 592 0.67 13.72 5.62
N GLN A 593 1.07 14.14 4.43
CA GLN A 593 1.26 15.54 4.06
C GLN A 593 0.87 15.76 2.60
N GLN A 594 0.73 17.01 2.16
CA GLN A 594 0.71 17.30 0.74
C GLN A 594 2.04 16.84 0.11
N PRO A 595 2.06 16.29 -1.13
CA PRO A 595 3.33 15.96 -1.77
C PRO A 595 4.10 17.23 -2.10
N ALA A 596 5.42 17.21 -1.90
CA ALA A 596 6.30 18.04 -2.70
C ALA A 596 6.38 17.49 -4.14
N LEU A 597 7.03 18.19 -5.06
CA LEU A 597 7.23 17.74 -6.44
C LEU A 597 8.73 17.58 -6.76
N MET A 598 9.03 16.65 -7.66
CA MET A 598 10.38 16.40 -8.15
C MET A 598 10.35 15.95 -9.63
N ILE A 599 11.51 15.77 -10.25
CA ILE A 599 11.62 15.04 -11.52
C ILE A 599 11.66 13.54 -11.23
N GLY A 600 10.75 12.78 -11.85
CA GLY A 600 10.60 11.35 -11.68
C GLY A 600 11.48 10.50 -12.61
N PRO A 601 11.39 9.16 -12.50
CA PRO A 601 12.16 8.23 -13.33
C PRO A 601 11.88 8.37 -14.84
N ARG A 602 10.65 8.78 -15.22
CA ARG A 602 10.23 9.07 -16.60
C ARG A 602 10.62 10.47 -17.09
N GLY A 603 11.38 11.25 -16.32
CA GLY A 603 11.77 12.64 -16.66
C GLY A 603 10.66 13.69 -16.50
N LYS A 604 9.42 13.27 -16.22
CA LYS A 604 8.26 14.14 -15.91
C LYS A 604 8.24 14.57 -14.44
N VAL A 605 7.54 15.66 -14.15
CA VAL A 605 7.29 16.14 -12.77
C VAL A 605 6.31 15.21 -12.06
N THR A 606 6.61 14.82 -10.82
CA THR A 606 5.91 13.75 -10.08
C THR A 606 5.81 14.06 -8.58
N PRO A 607 4.86 13.48 -7.82
CA PRO A 607 4.86 13.55 -6.36
C PRO A 607 6.14 12.99 -5.74
N MET A 608 6.72 13.76 -4.82
CA MET A 608 7.88 13.40 -4.02
C MET A 608 7.43 12.95 -2.62
N LEU A 609 7.86 11.76 -2.23
CA LEU A 609 7.90 11.31 -0.86
C LEU A 609 9.08 12.02 -0.19
N GLU A 610 8.74 13.00 0.64
CA GLU A 610 9.69 13.61 1.55
C GLU A 610 9.83 12.76 2.80
N GLN A 611 11.05 12.68 3.33
CA GLN A 611 11.31 12.07 4.63
C GLN A 611 12.01 13.09 5.54
N PRO A 612 11.73 13.07 6.85
CA PRO A 612 12.52 13.79 7.84
C PRO A 612 13.89 13.11 8.02
N GLU A 613 14.77 13.76 8.78
CA GLU A 613 16.09 13.24 9.06
C GLU A 613 16.05 11.89 9.82
N ARG A 614 16.85 10.92 9.37
CA ARG A 614 17.02 9.60 9.98
C ARG A 614 18.39 9.49 10.66
N HIS A 615 18.41 8.93 11.87
CA HIS A 615 19.60 8.78 12.70
C HIS A 615 19.78 7.33 13.13
N PHE A 616 21.02 6.84 13.10
CA PHE A 616 21.36 5.51 13.59
C PHE A 616 22.29 5.55 14.80
N SER A 617 22.05 4.65 15.75
CA SER A 617 22.88 4.43 16.93
C SER A 617 23.33 2.97 17.00
N LEU A 618 24.59 2.75 17.37
CA LEU A 618 25.15 1.43 17.66
C LEU A 618 25.81 1.49 19.04
N LEU A 619 25.30 0.69 19.96
CA LEU A 619 25.71 0.67 21.36
C LEU A 619 26.47 -0.63 21.68
N ASP A 620 27.38 -0.58 22.65
CA ASP A 620 28.04 -1.76 23.20
C ASP A 620 27.11 -2.56 24.13
N GLU A 621 27.60 -3.67 24.67
CA GLU A 621 26.85 -4.52 25.61
C GLU A 621 26.43 -3.81 26.91
N LYS A 622 27.08 -2.68 27.25
CA LYS A 622 26.78 -1.82 28.40
C LYS A 622 25.89 -0.61 28.05
N GLY A 623 25.54 -0.43 26.77
CA GLY A 623 24.72 0.68 26.28
C GLY A 623 25.51 1.94 25.88
N ASN A 624 26.85 1.90 25.89
CA ASN A 624 27.68 3.02 25.46
C ASN A 624 27.72 3.09 23.93
N PRO A 625 27.63 4.28 23.31
CA PRO A 625 27.86 4.45 21.87
C PRO A 625 29.22 3.95 21.42
N VAL A 626 29.22 2.97 20.51
CA VAL A 626 30.41 2.36 19.93
C VAL A 626 31.20 3.41 19.13
N PRO A 627 32.55 3.42 19.18
CA PRO A 627 33.36 4.31 18.36
C PRO A 627 33.20 4.01 16.86
N ALA A 628 33.03 5.06 16.05
CA ALA A 628 32.97 4.96 14.60
C ALA A 628 34.37 5.08 13.99
N LEU A 629 34.81 4.05 13.25
CA LEU A 629 36.10 4.03 12.55
C LEU A 629 35.96 4.67 11.16
N GLY A 630 36.87 5.58 10.82
CA GLY A 630 37.01 6.13 9.47
C GLY A 630 37.78 5.19 8.54
N SER A 631 37.91 5.60 7.27
CA SER A 631 38.65 4.88 6.22
C SER A 631 40.14 4.62 6.54
N GLU A 632 40.71 5.38 7.48
CA GLU A 632 42.09 5.25 7.96
C GLU A 632 42.23 4.45 9.27
N GLY A 633 41.15 3.79 9.74
CA GLY A 633 41.13 3.13 11.05
C GLY A 633 41.14 4.07 12.27
N LYS A 634 41.15 5.39 12.06
CA LYS A 634 41.06 6.41 13.10
C LYS A 634 39.61 6.61 13.54
N TYR A 635 39.37 6.83 14.83
CA TYR A 635 38.03 7.16 15.33
C TYR A 635 37.56 8.53 14.80
N ARG A 636 36.43 8.55 14.08
CA ARG A 636 35.79 9.77 13.54
C ARG A 636 34.52 10.20 14.30
N GLY A 637 34.12 9.45 15.33
CA GLY A 637 32.99 9.81 16.19
C GLY A 637 32.52 8.65 17.08
N LYS A 638 31.30 8.77 17.62
CA LYS A 638 30.58 7.71 18.32
C LYS A 638 29.21 7.50 17.66
N TYR A 639 28.76 6.26 17.51
CA TYR A 639 27.45 5.92 16.94
C TYR A 639 26.30 6.21 17.94
N LYS A 640 26.09 7.50 18.30
CA LYS A 640 24.95 7.97 19.14
C LYS A 640 23.91 8.78 18.33
N LYS A 641 24.33 9.40 17.23
CA LYS A 641 23.51 10.16 16.27
C LYS A 641 24.23 10.17 14.92
N TRP A 642 24.38 9.01 14.28
CA TRP A 642 25.06 8.95 12.99
C TRP A 642 24.09 9.19 11.82
N GLN A 643 24.42 10.19 10.99
CA GLN A 643 23.87 10.38 9.65
C GLN A 643 24.69 9.53 8.67
N PHE A 644 24.05 8.78 7.78
CA PHE A 644 24.78 8.16 6.67
C PHE A 644 25.04 9.20 5.56
N THR A 645 26.00 8.93 4.67
CA THR A 645 26.20 9.71 3.45
C THR A 645 26.53 8.80 2.28
N ASN A 646 25.67 8.79 1.25
CA ASN A 646 25.85 8.03 0.02
C ASN A 646 27.11 8.51 -0.75
N PRO A 647 27.67 7.72 -1.68
CA PRO A 647 28.90 8.08 -2.42
C PRO A 647 28.82 9.33 -3.31
N HIS A 648 27.64 9.93 -3.46
CA HIS A 648 27.41 11.19 -4.17
C HIS A 648 27.17 12.38 -3.21
N GLY A 649 27.47 12.23 -1.91
CA GLY A 649 27.29 13.28 -0.91
C GLY A 649 25.82 13.65 -0.60
N SER A 650 24.85 12.97 -1.20
CA SER A 650 23.50 13.52 -1.40
C SER A 650 22.38 12.86 -0.58
N SER A 651 22.67 11.89 0.27
CA SER A 651 21.68 11.36 1.22
C SER A 651 22.34 10.47 2.27
N GLY A 652 21.80 10.48 3.47
CA GLY A 652 21.70 9.24 4.27
C GLY A 652 20.90 9.41 5.55
N SER A 653 19.97 10.37 5.47
CA SER A 653 19.07 10.75 6.54
C SER A 653 17.82 11.40 5.88
N ASN A 654 18.06 12.38 5.01
CA ASN A 654 17.09 13.07 4.15
C ASN A 654 16.92 12.35 2.79
N LEU A 655 15.68 12.07 2.36
CA LEU A 655 15.35 11.33 1.11
C LEU A 655 14.38 12.10 0.20
N ALA A 656 14.66 12.07 -1.11
CA ALA A 656 13.71 12.37 -2.18
C ALA A 656 13.37 11.09 -2.98
N TYR A 657 12.10 10.70 -3.04
CA TYR A 657 11.68 9.50 -3.78
C TYR A 657 10.36 9.72 -4.52
N SER A 658 10.32 9.45 -5.83
CA SER A 658 9.10 9.55 -6.61
C SER A 658 8.15 8.41 -6.26
N LEU A 659 6.90 8.72 -5.93
CA LEU A 659 5.83 7.74 -5.76
C LEU A 659 4.56 8.16 -6.50
N ASN A 660 3.76 7.17 -6.87
CA ASN A 660 2.37 7.36 -7.25
C ASN A 660 1.52 6.96 -6.02
N PRO A 661 1.11 7.92 -5.17
CA PRO A 661 0.27 7.61 -4.00
C PRO A 661 -1.15 7.30 -4.47
N HIS A 662 -1.82 6.38 -3.77
CA HIS A 662 -3.25 6.08 -4.01
C HIS A 662 -4.09 7.13 -3.26
N SER A 663 -4.07 8.34 -3.81
CA SER A 663 -4.68 9.55 -3.26
C SER A 663 -5.24 10.44 -4.38
N THR A 664 -5.69 9.82 -5.48
CA THR A 664 -6.08 10.47 -6.72
C THR A 664 -7.43 11.16 -6.56
N GLY A 665 -7.49 12.47 -6.71
CA GLY A 665 -8.70 13.27 -6.52
C GLY A 665 -9.26 13.88 -7.80
N THR A 666 -10.55 14.24 -7.75
CA THR A 666 -11.20 15.12 -8.75
C THR A 666 -10.74 16.57 -8.62
N GLN A 667 -10.46 17.03 -7.39
CA GLN A 667 -9.81 18.31 -7.12
C GLN A 667 -8.29 18.16 -7.25
N VAL A 668 -7.70 18.94 -8.16
CA VAL A 668 -6.25 19.11 -8.33
C VAL A 668 -5.70 20.21 -7.41
N ARG A 669 -4.38 20.39 -7.41
CA ARG A 669 -3.71 21.53 -6.74
C ARG A 669 -4.18 22.89 -7.28
N SER A 670 -4.05 23.94 -6.48
CA SER A 670 -4.12 25.32 -6.96
C SER A 670 -2.84 25.72 -7.72
N CYS A 671 -2.89 26.82 -8.48
CA CYS A 671 -1.73 27.33 -9.19
C CYS A 671 -0.63 27.82 -8.22
N GLU A 672 -1.01 28.49 -7.12
CA GLU A 672 -0.11 28.95 -6.06
C GLU A 672 0.62 27.77 -5.41
N SER A 673 -0.09 26.65 -5.16
CA SER A 673 0.51 25.45 -4.60
C SER A 673 1.65 24.90 -5.46
N CYS A 674 1.60 25.05 -6.79
CA CYS A 674 2.69 24.62 -7.67
C CYS A 674 3.77 25.69 -7.91
N HIS A 675 3.38 26.97 -7.94
CA HIS A 675 4.22 28.06 -8.45
C HIS A 675 4.72 29.06 -7.40
N LEU A 676 4.23 28.97 -6.16
CA LEU A 676 4.59 29.88 -5.05
C LEU A 676 4.98 29.17 -3.75
N SER A 677 4.59 27.90 -3.52
CA SER A 677 5.01 27.13 -2.34
C SER A 677 6.48 26.67 -2.43
N PRO A 678 7.37 27.07 -1.48
CA PRO A 678 8.73 26.56 -1.41
C PRO A 678 8.79 25.07 -1.01
N GLU A 679 7.85 24.58 -0.20
CA GLU A 679 7.74 23.17 0.14
C GLU A 679 7.45 22.32 -1.09
N THR A 680 6.55 22.78 -1.97
CA THR A 680 6.22 22.04 -3.21
C THR A 680 7.40 21.97 -4.17
N LEU A 681 8.32 22.94 -4.12
CA LEU A 681 9.59 22.92 -4.84
C LEU A 681 10.69 22.08 -4.16
N GLY A 682 10.44 21.54 -2.98
CA GLY A 682 11.43 20.81 -2.18
C GLY A 682 12.49 21.73 -1.55
N LEU A 683 12.22 23.02 -1.36
CA LEU A 683 13.15 23.97 -0.75
C LEU A 683 13.09 23.93 0.79
N GLY A 684 12.07 23.29 1.36
CA GLY A 684 11.76 23.32 2.80
C GLY A 684 10.83 24.48 3.18
N LYS A 685 10.57 24.64 4.47
CA LYS A 685 9.63 25.66 4.99
C LYS A 685 10.32 26.99 5.27
N GLY A 686 9.86 28.09 4.67
CA GLY A 686 10.48 29.40 4.86
C GLY A 686 9.87 30.54 4.05
N ASP A 687 10.29 31.77 4.39
CA ASP A 687 9.95 32.96 3.60
C ASP A 687 10.78 32.98 2.32
N LEU A 688 10.14 32.87 1.17
CA LEU A 688 10.81 32.87 -0.13
C LEU A 688 11.02 34.31 -0.63
N LYS A 689 12.26 34.79 -0.59
CA LYS A 689 12.66 36.11 -1.11
C LYS A 689 13.30 35.96 -2.49
N ILE A 690 12.64 36.49 -3.51
CA ILE A 690 13.12 36.52 -4.89
C ILE A 690 13.77 37.87 -5.15
N GLY A 691 15.01 37.86 -5.63
CA GLY A 691 15.74 39.06 -6.01
C GLY A 691 15.33 39.56 -7.39
N ALA A 692 15.58 40.84 -7.68
CA ALA A 692 15.18 41.48 -8.95
C ALA A 692 15.73 40.79 -10.23
N ASN A 693 16.76 39.96 -10.09
CA ASN A 693 17.27 39.08 -11.13
C ASN A 693 17.12 37.61 -10.67
N ASN A 694 15.95 37.02 -10.94
CA ASN A 694 15.60 35.63 -10.60
C ASN A 694 16.60 34.65 -11.23
N SER A 695 17.61 34.24 -10.48
CA SER A 695 18.82 33.57 -10.98
C SER A 695 19.34 32.50 -10.03
N GLY A 696 18.66 32.26 -8.90
CA GLY A 696 19.11 31.45 -7.78
C GLY A 696 20.37 31.96 -7.07
N LYS A 697 20.97 33.07 -7.53
CA LYS A 697 22.12 33.72 -6.86
C LYS A 697 21.66 34.72 -5.81
N ASN A 698 20.66 35.52 -6.16
CA ASN A 698 20.08 36.57 -5.32
C ASN A 698 18.73 36.16 -4.69
N ASP A 699 18.27 34.95 -4.98
CA ASP A 699 17.02 34.39 -4.47
C ASP A 699 17.32 33.49 -3.26
N LEU A 700 16.58 33.66 -2.17
CA LEU A 700 16.87 33.05 -0.87
C LEU A 700 15.58 32.60 -0.19
N LEU A 701 15.56 31.35 0.28
CA LEU A 701 14.60 30.93 1.31
C LEU A 701 15.16 31.30 2.69
N ILE A 702 14.35 31.93 3.55
CA ILE A 702 14.68 32.10 4.97
C ILE A 702 13.91 31.02 5.75
N PRO A 703 14.58 29.98 6.30
CA PRO A 703 13.89 28.91 7.02
C PRO A 703 13.05 29.40 8.19
N LEU A 704 11.87 28.77 8.36
CA LEU A 704 11.06 28.89 9.57
C LEU A 704 11.74 28.14 10.72
N ASN A 705 12.17 26.89 10.48
CA ASN A 705 13.00 26.17 11.44
C ASN A 705 14.46 26.61 11.28
N ARG A 706 15.05 27.15 12.36
CA ARG A 706 16.42 27.68 12.38
C ARG A 706 17.36 26.89 13.28
N SER A 707 16.93 25.76 13.86
CA SER A 707 17.73 24.96 14.79
C SER A 707 19.04 24.49 14.16
N ASP A 708 19.01 23.91 12.97
CA ASP A 708 20.21 23.44 12.26
C ASP A 708 21.21 24.57 11.99
N LYS A 709 20.71 25.79 11.74
CA LYS A 709 21.53 26.99 11.55
C LYS A 709 22.14 27.49 12.86
N GLN A 710 21.42 27.38 13.97
CA GLN A 710 21.93 27.72 15.31
C GLN A 710 23.02 26.73 15.77
N VAL A 711 22.86 25.44 15.50
CA VAL A 711 23.88 24.41 15.81
C VAL A 711 24.92 24.21 14.70
N GLN A 712 24.91 25.07 13.67
CA GLN A 712 25.84 25.06 12.52
C GLN A 712 25.86 23.75 11.70
N ALA A 713 24.82 22.91 11.81
CA ALA A 713 24.68 21.66 11.06
C ALA A 713 24.24 21.87 9.59
N SER A 714 23.42 22.89 9.32
CA SER A 714 22.94 23.23 7.97
C SER A 714 22.61 24.70 7.83
N ALA A 715 22.74 25.24 6.61
CA ALA A 715 22.24 26.56 6.25
C ALA A 715 20.79 26.55 5.72
N PHE A 716 20.22 25.35 5.51
CA PHE A 716 18.90 25.11 4.93
C PHE A 716 17.88 24.68 6.00
N ASP A 717 16.60 24.66 5.65
CA ASP A 717 15.56 24.04 6.48
C ASP A 717 15.77 22.51 6.55
N PRO A 718 15.50 21.82 7.69
CA PRO A 718 15.76 20.38 7.83
C PRO A 718 14.94 19.49 6.88
N GLN A 719 13.87 20.03 6.28
CA GLN A 719 13.04 19.33 5.30
C GLN A 719 13.45 19.67 3.85
N ALA A 720 14.40 20.57 3.62
CA ALA A 720 14.87 20.93 2.29
C ALA A 720 15.46 19.72 1.54
N LYS A 721 15.05 19.53 0.30
CA LYS A 721 15.51 18.50 -0.65
C LYS A 721 16.47 19.07 -1.70
N VAL A 722 16.40 20.39 -1.92
CA VAL A 722 17.24 21.13 -2.86
C VAL A 722 17.48 22.56 -2.37
N SER A 723 18.59 23.19 -2.76
CA SER A 723 18.81 24.62 -2.56
C SER A 723 18.19 25.49 -3.67
N MET A 724 18.10 26.81 -3.46
CA MET A 724 17.76 27.78 -4.52
C MET A 724 18.73 27.76 -5.72
N ARG A 725 19.90 27.13 -5.59
CA ARG A 725 20.87 26.92 -6.68
C ARG A 725 20.73 25.57 -7.38
N GLY A 726 19.72 24.77 -7.02
CA GLY A 726 19.54 23.43 -7.58
C GLY A 726 20.53 22.40 -7.05
N GLU A 727 21.23 22.69 -5.95
CA GLU A 727 22.16 21.75 -5.30
C GLU A 727 21.33 20.66 -4.60
N ILE A 728 21.60 19.39 -4.91
CA ILE A 728 20.80 18.26 -4.43
C ILE A 728 21.16 17.95 -2.96
N LEU A 729 20.29 18.36 -2.04
CA LEU A 729 20.42 18.08 -0.60
C LEU A 729 19.85 16.69 -0.24
N ALA A 730 18.86 16.21 -1.01
CA ALA A 730 18.30 14.88 -0.89
C ALA A 730 18.23 14.20 -2.27
N GLY A 731 19.10 13.20 -2.46
CA GLY A 731 19.19 12.39 -3.66
C GLY A 731 18.15 11.28 -3.68
N SER A 732 17.88 10.76 -4.88
CA SER A 732 17.04 9.57 -5.07
C SER A 732 17.86 8.36 -5.49
N HIS A 733 17.51 7.19 -4.96
CA HIS A 733 18.04 5.89 -5.40
C HIS A 733 17.33 5.36 -6.66
N GLN A 734 16.31 6.06 -7.16
CA GLN A 734 15.74 5.82 -8.48
C GLN A 734 16.67 6.40 -9.56
N VAL A 735 16.78 5.71 -10.70
CA VAL A 735 17.49 6.23 -11.88
C VAL A 735 16.68 7.38 -12.49
N ASN A 736 17.36 8.38 -13.06
CA ASN A 736 16.84 9.65 -13.59
C ASN A 736 16.11 10.58 -12.61
N ALA A 737 15.52 10.07 -11.53
CA ALA A 737 14.79 10.87 -10.55
C ALA A 737 15.73 11.77 -9.72
N ARG A 738 15.32 13.03 -9.53
CA ARG A 738 16.04 14.07 -8.78
C ARG A 738 15.10 15.21 -8.36
N PRO A 739 15.44 16.02 -7.35
CA PRO A 739 14.85 17.35 -7.18
C PRO A 739 15.02 18.24 -8.42
N PHE A 740 14.32 19.37 -8.45
CA PHE A 740 14.45 20.37 -9.52
C PHE A 740 15.86 20.97 -9.58
N ASN A 741 16.27 21.46 -10.75
CA ASN A 741 17.46 22.31 -10.87
C ASN A 741 17.08 23.80 -10.81
N GLN A 742 18.08 24.68 -10.67
CA GLN A 742 17.90 26.14 -10.60
C GLN A 742 17.03 26.69 -11.75
N LYS A 743 17.23 26.23 -12.99
CA LYS A 743 16.49 26.71 -14.17
C LYS A 743 15.01 26.29 -14.12
N GLU A 744 14.72 25.12 -13.56
CA GLU A 744 13.37 24.64 -13.30
C GLU A 744 12.70 25.45 -12.18
N ILE A 745 13.38 25.63 -11.04
CA ILE A 745 12.92 26.44 -9.90
C ILE A 745 12.59 27.87 -10.36
N THR A 746 13.53 28.56 -11.01
CA THR A 746 13.34 29.90 -11.57
C THR A 746 12.16 29.96 -12.55
N ARG A 747 12.02 28.97 -13.44
CA ARG A 747 10.92 28.94 -14.43
C ARG A 747 9.55 28.74 -13.78
N ILE A 748 9.46 27.90 -12.75
CA ILE A 748 8.22 27.65 -12.02
C ILE A 748 7.80 28.91 -11.26
N LEU A 749 8.73 29.50 -10.51
CA LEU A 749 8.50 30.72 -9.72
C LEU A 749 8.18 31.95 -10.57
N ARG A 750 8.74 32.08 -11.79
CA ARG A 750 8.43 33.21 -12.69
C ARG A 750 6.94 33.29 -13.04
N VAL A 751 6.26 32.15 -13.19
CA VAL A 751 4.81 32.09 -13.45
C VAL A 751 4.03 32.56 -12.22
N GLY A 752 4.56 32.34 -11.01
CA GLY A 752 3.97 32.78 -9.74
C GLY A 752 3.64 34.28 -9.69
N ASN A 753 4.44 35.12 -10.35
CA ASN A 753 4.19 36.57 -10.45
C ASN A 753 2.92 36.94 -11.25
N CYS A 754 2.41 36.05 -12.10
CA CYS A 754 1.21 36.28 -12.91
C CYS A 754 -0.07 35.88 -12.16
N ILE A 755 0.00 34.85 -11.32
CA ILE A 755 -1.15 34.17 -10.70
C ILE A 755 -2.10 35.13 -9.94
N PRO A 756 -1.64 36.14 -9.17
CA PRO A 756 -2.56 37.08 -8.50
C PRO A 756 -3.52 37.86 -9.41
N CYS A 757 -3.29 37.86 -10.73
CA CYS A 757 -4.19 38.42 -11.75
C CYS A 757 -4.72 37.37 -12.74
N HIS A 758 -4.20 36.13 -12.70
CA HIS A 758 -4.43 35.05 -13.66
C HIS A 758 -4.45 33.70 -12.91
N ASP A 759 -5.47 33.46 -12.11
CA ASP A 759 -5.61 32.29 -11.24
C ASP A 759 -6.29 31.07 -11.91
N GLN A 760 -6.78 31.23 -13.14
CA GLN A 760 -7.58 30.22 -13.84
C GLN A 760 -6.79 29.41 -14.86
N TYR A 761 -6.96 28.08 -14.82
CA TYR A 761 -6.41 27.12 -15.80
C TYR A 761 -6.78 27.42 -17.27
N GLY A 762 -7.89 28.13 -17.51
CA GLY A 762 -8.37 28.48 -18.85
C GLY A 762 -7.82 29.80 -19.41
N ASP A 763 -7.04 30.56 -18.63
CA ASP A 763 -6.64 31.93 -18.99
C ASP A 763 -5.85 31.98 -20.32
N PRO A 764 -6.24 32.86 -21.27
CA PRO A 764 -5.52 33.07 -22.52
C PRO A 764 -4.01 33.31 -22.38
N ILE A 765 -3.50 33.90 -21.29
CA ILE A 765 -2.06 34.16 -21.12
C ILE A 765 -1.21 32.89 -21.12
N TYR A 766 -1.80 31.74 -20.79
CA TYR A 766 -1.10 30.46 -20.79
C TYR A 766 -1.03 29.80 -22.17
N LYS A 767 -1.83 30.23 -23.15
CA LYS A 767 -1.79 29.67 -24.51
C LYS A 767 -0.47 29.96 -25.22
N ASP A 768 0.08 31.16 -25.04
CA ASP A 768 1.46 31.51 -25.42
C ASP A 768 2.12 32.35 -24.32
N ILE A 769 2.77 31.65 -23.38
CA ILE A 769 3.50 32.30 -22.28
C ILE A 769 4.66 33.18 -22.76
N ASN A 770 5.21 32.98 -23.97
CA ASN A 770 6.32 33.78 -24.47
C ASN A 770 5.81 35.15 -24.94
N LYS A 771 4.67 35.19 -25.66
CA LYS A 771 3.95 36.43 -25.96
C LYS A 771 3.51 37.14 -24.68
N SER A 772 2.97 36.41 -23.70
CA SER A 772 2.59 36.97 -22.39
C SER A 772 3.79 37.56 -21.64
N TYR A 773 4.96 36.91 -21.68
CA TYR A 773 6.20 37.44 -21.11
C TYR A 773 6.81 38.62 -21.90
N ALA A 774 6.43 38.82 -23.16
CA ALA A 774 6.77 40.04 -23.90
C ALA A 774 5.87 41.20 -23.46
N PHE A 775 4.56 40.96 -23.36
CA PHE A 775 3.59 41.94 -22.86
C PHE A 775 3.82 42.33 -21.40
N GLU A 776 4.16 41.37 -20.53
CA GLU A 776 4.47 41.54 -19.10
C GLU A 776 5.45 42.70 -18.83
N ARG A 777 6.41 42.87 -19.74
CA ARG A 777 7.52 43.83 -19.63
C ARG A 777 7.15 45.25 -20.05
N THR A 778 6.05 45.45 -20.79
CA THR A 778 5.58 46.74 -21.32
C THR A 778 5.22 47.74 -20.23
N LEU A 779 5.12 49.02 -20.59
CA LEU A 779 4.58 50.04 -19.69
C LEU A 779 3.05 49.85 -19.49
N GLU A 780 2.34 49.45 -20.54
CA GLU A 780 0.89 49.19 -20.55
C GLU A 780 0.50 48.14 -19.50
N HIS A 781 1.17 46.98 -19.50
CA HIS A 781 0.92 45.93 -18.50
C HIS A 781 1.22 46.41 -17.07
N ARG A 782 2.26 47.23 -16.87
CA ARG A 782 2.58 47.81 -15.55
C ARG A 782 1.53 48.81 -15.08
N GLN A 783 0.97 49.60 -15.99
CA GLN A 783 -0.14 50.51 -15.72
C GLN A 783 -1.42 49.73 -15.35
N LEU A 784 -1.77 48.72 -16.15
CA LEU A 784 -2.91 47.83 -15.89
C LEU A 784 -2.78 47.13 -14.53
N ARG A 785 -1.61 46.55 -14.22
CA ARG A 785 -1.32 45.94 -12.91
C ARG A 785 -1.46 46.95 -11.77
N LYS A 786 -1.00 48.19 -11.95
CA LYS A 786 -1.16 49.25 -10.93
C LYS A 786 -2.64 49.62 -10.74
N GLN A 787 -3.42 49.71 -11.82
CA GLN A 787 -4.87 49.96 -11.74
C GLN A 787 -5.58 48.83 -10.97
N ILE A 788 -5.36 47.57 -11.32
CA ILE A 788 -5.99 46.40 -10.68
C ILE A 788 -5.63 46.28 -9.20
N LEU A 789 -4.37 46.53 -8.83
CA LEU A 789 -3.95 46.51 -7.42
C LEU A 789 -4.54 47.68 -6.63
N ASN A 790 -4.64 48.87 -7.23
CA ASN A 790 -5.28 50.01 -6.60
C ASN A 790 -6.80 49.81 -6.46
N SER A 791 -7.49 49.23 -7.43
CA SER A 791 -8.94 49.00 -7.35
C SER A 791 -9.32 47.92 -6.32
N ARG A 792 -8.44 46.93 -6.10
CA ARG A 792 -8.57 45.93 -5.02
C ARG A 792 -8.29 46.48 -3.62
N LEU A 793 -7.69 47.68 -3.51
CA LEU A 793 -7.54 48.39 -2.24
C LEU A 793 -8.71 49.35 -1.94
N THR A 794 -9.73 49.38 -2.80
CA THR A 794 -10.89 50.30 -2.70
C THR A 794 -12.25 49.61 -2.77
N GLN A 795 -12.28 48.29 -2.59
CA GLN A 795 -13.51 47.54 -2.27
C GLN A 795 -13.36 46.93 -0.86
N PRO A 796 -14.34 47.14 0.04
CA PRO A 796 -14.32 46.59 1.40
C PRO A 796 -14.67 45.10 1.45
#